data_AF-A0A2H5WXR7-F1
#
_entry.id   AF-A0A2H5WXR7-F1
#
_cell.length_a   1.000
_cell.length_b   1.000
_cell.length_c   1.000
_cell.angle_alpha   90.00
_cell.angle_beta   90.00
_cell.angle_gamma   90.00
#
_symmetry.space_group_name_H-M   'P 1'
#
loop_
_entity.id
_entity.type
_entity.pdbx_description
1 polymer ?
#
loop_
_entity_poly.entity_id
_entity_poly.type
_entity_poly.pdbx_seq_one_letter_code
_entity_poly.pdbx_strand_id
1 'polypeptide(L)'
;MRLGRWAGVLGMVALCAMLNAQTVDLKQDERLQKPITVREPLIPLKQLLAQISKELGVSLSVTSDIAADKVCVLVRERPAYEVLQRLADTLRYEWQASEATGGYRLYQPLMERTREQQLRQALLQARRQTVERALRVLIELARRVRWEELTRLGEQGSERLSPEQARLLPRLYNMGIYAAARVMGDFRAAEWQRFWQGETLVFSSAPRTGELPLAAEISQLILEGRPNLWMRSKAESVRGDARETVVRLRLRWDNWRGEMTVLTERQTNTSAQRTPQGSALIPIGIATTMGSLSARDLMDRARSQEQSTTLLDDHPLNKVWREWANVSDRLTPSRPTTTRSERIVLPDYLQRSPLAALVEIATRYGLDLYADAYRLELFPEMLPATRTLLLNRTLPTDWSEIRAMFWLRQEGDALMARHKDYFWLRPSEIPEESLRPLEVKKASSSKQGEQPSTPITLDDWARFADSLNELQIERLIGLPLVSNSYVRTSSTLNLRSVATAIPALRFWATLTPQQKQVALSGEPLFLRRLSLGQQQRFQQALYASTSRALHAGTTSVALEAVTPQILSLYESGMGTAPEVMEPHFRLVHGRQQMVMETSDNAATETKSLQILLTQPSESAESERSSNFYLFRFVLENLTREYPFSPDNP
;
A
#
# COMPACT_ATOMS: atom_id res chain seq x y z
N MET A 1 -3.62 41.80 -25.61
CA MET A 1 -3.81 42.68 -24.42
C MET A 1 -4.86 42.24 -23.39
N ARG A 2 -5.49 41.04 -23.49
CA ARG A 2 -6.49 40.58 -22.49
C ARG A 2 -5.98 39.58 -21.43
N LEU A 3 -4.81 38.97 -21.60
CA LEU A 3 -4.22 38.07 -20.59
C LEU A 3 -3.56 38.80 -19.40
N GLY A 4 -3.11 40.06 -19.55
CA GLY A 4 -2.42 40.80 -18.48
C GLY A 4 -3.32 41.29 -17.34
N ARG A 5 -4.64 41.42 -17.56
CA ARG A 5 -5.58 41.91 -16.53
C ARG A 5 -5.96 40.82 -15.51
N TRP A 6 -5.91 39.55 -15.88
CA TRP A 6 -6.23 38.44 -14.97
C TRP A 6 -5.08 38.09 -14.02
N ALA A 7 -3.83 38.24 -14.48
CA ALA A 7 -2.65 38.05 -13.64
C ALA A 7 -2.57 39.10 -12.51
N GLY A 8 -2.94 40.35 -12.79
CA GLY A 8 -2.98 41.42 -11.79
C GLY A 8 -4.04 41.22 -10.70
N VAL A 9 -5.23 40.74 -11.07
CA VAL A 9 -6.32 40.48 -10.11
C VAL A 9 -6.02 39.26 -9.24
N LEU A 10 -5.49 38.17 -9.81
CA LEU A 10 -5.05 37.00 -9.03
C LEU A 10 -3.86 37.32 -8.11
N GLY A 11 -2.91 38.13 -8.58
CA GLY A 11 -1.78 38.60 -7.77
C GLY A 11 -2.24 39.51 -6.61
N MET A 12 -3.21 40.40 -6.84
CA MET A 12 -3.72 41.31 -5.80
C MET A 12 -4.59 40.57 -4.76
N VAL A 13 -5.39 39.56 -5.15
CA VAL A 13 -6.14 38.72 -4.20
C VAL A 13 -5.22 37.85 -3.35
N ALA A 14 -4.15 37.28 -3.94
CA ALA A 14 -3.15 36.54 -3.19
C ALA A 14 -2.34 37.43 -2.22
N LEU A 15 -2.04 38.67 -2.62
CA LEU A 15 -1.34 39.64 -1.78
C LEU A 15 -2.21 40.13 -0.62
N CYS A 16 -3.50 40.40 -0.85
CA CYS A 16 -4.45 40.79 0.21
C CYS A 16 -4.74 39.64 1.20
N ALA A 17 -4.74 38.39 0.74
CA ALA A 17 -4.89 37.23 1.63
C ALA A 17 -3.68 37.02 2.56
N MET A 18 -2.47 37.42 2.14
CA MET A 18 -1.27 37.31 2.98
C MET A 18 -1.10 38.46 3.98
N LEU A 19 -1.67 39.64 3.72
CA LEU A 19 -1.51 40.81 4.61
C LEU A 19 -2.42 40.79 5.85
N ASN A 20 -3.42 39.91 5.91
CA ASN A 20 -4.35 39.78 7.06
C ASN A 20 -4.19 38.49 7.88
N ALA A 21 -3.07 37.77 7.73
CA ALA A 21 -2.73 36.68 8.63
C ALA A 21 -2.07 37.25 9.90
N GLN A 22 -2.85 37.97 10.72
CA GLN A 22 -2.40 38.29 12.09
C GLN A 22 -2.41 37.00 12.90
N THR A 23 -1.22 36.57 13.34
CA THR A 23 -1.05 35.47 14.30
C THR A 23 -1.73 35.89 15.60
N VAL A 24 -2.75 35.13 16.01
CA VAL A 24 -3.55 35.49 17.19
C VAL A 24 -2.98 34.85 18.44
N ASP A 25 -2.84 35.64 19.50
CA ASP A 25 -2.50 35.16 20.83
C ASP A 25 -3.75 34.67 21.57
N LEU A 26 -3.98 33.35 21.57
CA LEU A 26 -5.12 32.72 22.24
C LEU A 26 -5.13 32.95 23.76
N LYS A 27 -3.98 33.26 24.37
CA LYS A 27 -3.88 33.49 25.82
C LYS A 27 -4.65 34.72 26.27
N GLN A 28 -4.94 35.65 25.36
CA GLN A 28 -5.65 36.89 25.70
C GLN A 28 -7.17 36.71 25.77
N ASP A 29 -7.72 35.61 25.23
CA ASP A 29 -9.16 35.34 25.30
C ASP A 29 -9.51 34.68 26.63
N GLU A 30 -10.24 35.42 27.50
CA GLU A 30 -10.70 34.94 28.80
C GLU A 30 -11.52 33.64 28.69
N ARG A 31 -12.26 33.44 27.59
CA ARG A 31 -13.07 32.23 27.39
C ARG A 31 -12.20 30.98 27.23
N LEU A 32 -10.99 31.13 26.71
CA LEU A 32 -10.02 30.05 26.53
C LEU A 32 -9.15 29.81 27.77
N GLN A 33 -9.30 30.59 28.83
CA GLN A 33 -8.62 30.36 30.12
C GLN A 33 -9.26 29.21 30.91
N LYS A 34 -10.51 28.85 30.59
CA LYS A 34 -11.23 27.76 31.26
C LYS A 34 -10.46 26.44 31.10
N PRO A 35 -10.26 25.68 32.21
CA PRO A 35 -9.60 24.39 32.15
C PRO A 35 -10.49 23.35 31.45
N ILE A 36 -9.89 22.52 30.62
CA ILE A 36 -10.51 21.41 29.91
C ILE A 36 -9.75 20.12 30.16
N THR A 37 -10.44 18.99 29.99
CA THR A 37 -9.85 17.65 30.03
C THR A 37 -10.21 16.93 28.74
N VAL A 38 -9.19 16.47 28.01
CA VAL A 38 -9.36 15.73 26.75
C VAL A 38 -8.64 14.41 26.88
N ARG A 39 -9.30 13.32 26.50
CA ARG A 39 -8.77 11.95 26.60
C ARG A 39 -9.01 11.17 25.32
N GLU A 40 -8.59 11.74 24.21
CA GLU A 40 -8.84 11.20 22.89
C GLU A 40 -7.55 10.59 22.33
N PRO A 41 -7.42 9.23 22.30
CA PRO A 41 -6.22 8.58 21.79
C PRO A 41 -6.07 8.72 20.27
N LEU A 42 -7.16 8.90 19.55
CA LEU A 42 -7.17 9.21 18.12
C LEU A 42 -8.51 9.87 17.76
N ILE A 43 -8.46 11.12 17.32
CA ILE A 43 -9.64 11.89 16.92
C ILE A 43 -9.30 12.81 15.74
N PRO A 44 -10.17 12.96 14.72
CA PRO A 44 -9.99 13.96 13.68
C PRO A 44 -10.05 15.39 14.25
N LEU A 45 -9.19 16.30 13.77
CA LEU A 45 -9.11 17.69 14.23
C LEU A 45 -10.48 18.39 14.20
N LYS A 46 -11.26 18.20 13.13
CA LYS A 46 -12.61 18.78 13.04
C LYS A 46 -13.51 18.36 14.20
N GLN A 47 -13.44 17.10 14.60
CA GLN A 47 -14.28 16.56 15.68
C GLN A 47 -13.78 17.06 17.04
N LEU A 48 -12.45 17.04 17.27
CA LEU A 48 -11.85 17.57 18.48
C LEU A 48 -12.20 19.05 18.71
N LEU A 49 -12.01 19.89 17.68
CA LEU A 49 -12.33 21.31 17.80
C LEU A 49 -13.82 21.56 17.99
N ALA A 50 -14.70 20.75 17.39
CA ALA A 50 -16.13 20.84 17.64
C ALA A 50 -16.51 20.47 19.09
N GLN A 51 -15.86 19.46 19.67
CA GLN A 51 -16.04 19.08 21.09
C GLN A 51 -15.61 20.24 22.02
N ILE A 52 -14.40 20.76 21.83
CA ILE A 52 -13.86 21.87 22.63
C ILE A 52 -14.70 23.14 22.44
N SER A 53 -15.09 23.45 21.20
CA SER A 53 -15.93 24.60 20.87
C SER A 53 -17.26 24.57 21.63
N LYS A 54 -17.90 23.39 21.69
CA LYS A 54 -19.15 23.18 22.42
C LYS A 54 -18.98 23.37 23.93
N GLU A 55 -17.86 22.93 24.49
CA GLU A 55 -17.57 23.03 25.94
C GLU A 55 -17.25 24.47 26.40
N LEU A 56 -16.60 25.25 25.53
CA LEU A 56 -16.15 26.61 25.81
C LEU A 56 -17.12 27.70 25.34
N GLY A 57 -18.03 27.38 24.41
CA GLY A 57 -18.89 28.38 23.76
C GLY A 57 -18.12 29.31 22.81
N VAL A 58 -16.94 28.90 22.36
CA VAL A 58 -16.10 29.66 21.40
C VAL A 58 -16.14 28.95 20.06
N SER A 59 -16.41 29.65 18.97
CA SER A 59 -16.36 29.05 17.62
C SER A 59 -14.93 28.66 17.27
N LEU A 60 -14.66 27.35 17.16
CA LEU A 60 -13.38 26.81 16.70
C LEU A 60 -13.60 26.06 15.40
N SER A 61 -12.83 26.41 14.38
CA SER A 61 -12.92 25.81 13.05
C SER A 61 -11.54 25.39 12.54
N VAL A 62 -11.53 24.53 11.53
CA VAL A 62 -10.32 24.03 10.88
C VAL A 62 -10.53 24.06 9.36
N THR A 63 -9.47 24.35 8.60
CA THR A 63 -9.56 24.32 7.14
C THR A 63 -9.78 22.90 6.61
N SER A 64 -10.44 22.77 5.47
CA SER A 64 -10.86 21.46 4.92
C SER A 64 -9.69 20.52 4.61
N ASP A 65 -8.51 21.04 4.30
CA ASP A 65 -7.31 20.27 3.95
C ASP A 65 -6.60 19.61 5.14
N ILE A 66 -6.92 20.03 6.37
CA ILE A 66 -6.42 19.44 7.62
C ILE A 66 -7.55 18.98 8.55
N ALA A 67 -8.82 19.16 8.17
CA ALA A 67 -9.97 18.77 8.97
C ALA A 67 -9.99 17.27 9.32
N ALA A 68 -9.47 16.43 8.42
CA ALA A 68 -9.40 14.98 8.56
C ALA A 68 -8.10 14.50 9.22
N ASP A 69 -7.13 15.38 9.48
CA ASP A 69 -5.91 15.01 10.20
C ASP A 69 -6.27 14.53 11.60
N LYS A 70 -5.62 13.46 12.05
CA LYS A 70 -5.94 12.79 13.32
C LYS A 70 -4.86 13.12 14.33
N VAL A 71 -5.29 13.27 15.57
CA VAL A 71 -4.42 13.64 16.70
C VAL A 71 -4.72 12.76 17.91
N CYS A 72 -3.73 12.65 18.78
CA CYS A 72 -3.86 12.12 20.13
C CYS A 72 -3.70 13.28 21.10
N VAL A 73 -4.72 13.50 21.94
CA VAL A 73 -4.70 14.55 22.96
C VAL A 73 -5.14 13.94 24.29
N LEU A 74 -4.19 13.80 25.21
CA LEU A 74 -4.41 13.30 26.56
C LEU A 74 -3.96 14.38 27.54
N VAL A 75 -4.90 15.20 28.01
CA VAL A 75 -4.63 16.33 28.89
C VAL A 75 -5.59 16.34 30.06
N ARG A 76 -5.12 16.74 31.24
CA ARG A 76 -5.95 16.84 32.44
C ARG A 76 -5.96 18.26 32.98
N GLU A 77 -7.16 18.84 33.08
CA GLU A 77 -7.42 20.14 33.73
C GLU A 77 -6.48 21.26 33.26
N ARG A 78 -6.28 21.38 31.93
CA ARG A 78 -5.41 22.42 31.35
C ARG A 78 -6.22 23.58 30.78
N PRO A 79 -5.75 24.83 30.90
CA PRO A 79 -6.34 25.95 30.20
C PRO A 79 -6.48 25.64 28.70
N ALA A 80 -7.66 25.89 28.13
CA ALA A 80 -7.93 25.54 26.74
C ALA A 80 -6.96 26.20 25.76
N TYR A 81 -6.56 27.46 25.99
CA TYR A 81 -5.58 28.14 25.14
C TYR A 81 -4.25 27.38 25.08
N GLU A 82 -3.80 26.80 26.20
CA GLU A 82 -2.55 26.04 26.29
C GLU A 82 -2.67 24.73 25.50
N VAL A 83 -3.81 24.04 25.63
CA VAL A 83 -4.08 22.81 24.87
C VAL A 83 -4.09 23.09 23.36
N LEU A 84 -4.80 24.15 22.94
CA LEU A 84 -4.92 24.54 21.54
C LEU A 84 -3.59 25.02 20.95
N GLN A 85 -2.77 25.74 21.73
CA GLN A 85 -1.46 26.21 21.29
C GLN A 85 -0.47 25.06 21.15
N ARG A 86 -0.35 24.19 22.17
CA ARG A 86 0.56 23.03 22.12
C ARG A 86 0.21 22.07 20.98
N LEU A 87 -1.09 21.88 20.71
CA LEU A 87 -1.54 21.09 19.58
C LEU A 87 -1.10 21.72 18.25
N ALA A 88 -1.29 23.03 18.09
CA ALA A 88 -0.87 23.77 16.90
C ALA A 88 0.66 23.70 16.72
N ASP A 89 1.43 23.90 17.79
CA ASP A 89 2.89 23.84 17.77
C ASP A 89 3.40 22.44 17.39
N THR A 90 2.79 21.38 17.94
CA THR A 90 3.12 19.98 17.63
C THR A 90 2.92 19.67 16.14
N LEU A 91 1.86 20.22 15.52
CA LEU A 91 1.54 20.01 14.12
C LEU A 91 2.20 21.04 13.18
N ARG A 92 2.77 22.11 13.75
CA ARG A 92 3.21 23.35 13.07
C ARG A 92 2.10 24.01 12.26
N TYR A 93 0.92 24.08 12.86
CA TYR A 93 -0.24 24.81 12.35
C TYR A 93 -0.36 26.16 13.05
N GLU A 94 -1.18 27.05 12.50
CA GLU A 94 -1.36 28.40 13.01
C GLU A 94 -2.84 28.73 13.23
N TRP A 95 -3.10 29.55 14.24
CA TRP A 95 -4.43 30.07 14.54
C TRP A 95 -4.62 31.45 13.89
N GLN A 96 -5.77 31.62 13.23
CA GLN A 96 -6.22 32.89 12.69
C GLN A 96 -7.58 33.26 13.30
N ALA A 97 -7.84 34.55 13.51
CA ALA A 97 -9.18 35.03 13.84
C ALA A 97 -10.13 34.76 12.65
N SER A 98 -11.32 34.26 12.95
CA SER A 98 -12.37 34.03 11.97
C SER A 98 -13.45 35.10 12.11
N GLU A 99 -13.36 36.13 11.26
CA GLU A 99 -14.37 37.21 11.21
C GLU A 99 -15.79 36.65 11.00
N ALA A 100 -15.93 35.64 10.13
CA ALA A 100 -17.21 35.04 9.80
C ALA A 100 -17.92 34.35 10.98
N THR A 101 -17.18 33.89 11.99
CA THR A 101 -17.75 33.14 13.12
C THR A 101 -17.48 33.76 14.48
N GLY A 102 -16.76 34.89 14.53
CA GLY A 102 -16.37 35.54 15.79
C GLY A 102 -15.49 34.65 16.69
N GLY A 103 -14.70 33.75 16.08
CA GLY A 103 -13.89 32.76 16.78
C GLY A 103 -12.54 32.53 16.10
N TYR A 104 -12.04 31.29 16.15
CA TYR A 104 -10.70 30.94 15.67
C TYR A 104 -10.73 29.86 14.58
N ARG A 105 -9.79 29.95 13.66
CA ARG A 105 -9.59 28.98 12.59
C ARG A 105 -8.15 28.46 12.62
N LEU A 106 -8.00 27.16 12.75
CA LEU A 106 -6.72 26.46 12.58
C LEU A 106 -6.48 26.20 11.10
N TYR A 107 -5.28 26.54 10.61
CA TYR A 107 -4.87 26.27 9.23
C TYR A 107 -3.42 25.83 9.18
N GLN A 108 -3.04 25.17 8.08
CA GLN A 108 -1.66 24.87 7.80
C GLN A 108 -1.01 26.00 6.97
N PRO A 109 0.10 26.60 7.44
CA PRO A 109 0.83 27.60 6.67
C PRO A 109 1.34 27.08 5.32
N LEU A 110 1.37 27.95 4.31
CA LEU A 110 1.84 27.60 2.97
C LEU A 110 3.29 27.11 2.96
N MET A 111 4.13 27.68 3.83
CA MET A 111 5.53 27.25 3.99
C MET A 111 5.62 25.80 4.47
N GLU A 112 4.77 25.37 5.41
CA GLU A 112 4.74 23.98 5.86
C GLU A 112 4.23 23.03 4.78
N ARG A 113 3.18 23.41 4.04
CA ARG A 113 2.71 22.62 2.87
C ARG A 113 3.82 22.42 1.84
N THR A 114 4.55 23.50 1.53
CA THR A 114 5.66 23.47 0.57
C THR A 114 6.80 22.58 1.07
N ARG A 115 7.15 22.69 2.37
CA ARG A 115 8.17 21.85 3.00
C ARG A 115 7.81 20.36 2.95
N GLU A 116 6.57 20.00 3.28
CA GLU A 116 6.08 18.63 3.18
C GLU A 116 6.17 18.09 1.75
N GLN A 117 5.81 18.90 0.75
CA GLN A 117 5.91 18.51 -0.66
C GLN A 117 7.37 18.31 -1.09
N GLN A 118 8.27 19.19 -0.68
CA GLN A 118 9.69 19.07 -1.00
C GLN A 118 10.34 17.86 -0.31
N LEU A 119 9.97 17.56 0.94
CA LEU A 119 10.42 16.35 1.65
C LEU A 119 9.97 15.07 0.91
N ARG A 120 8.72 15.03 0.44
CA ARG A 120 8.21 13.93 -0.39
C ARG A 120 9.02 13.76 -1.69
N GLN A 121 9.27 14.86 -2.40
CA GLN A 121 10.05 14.84 -3.64
C GLN A 121 11.50 14.39 -3.39
N ALA A 122 12.14 14.90 -2.33
CA ALA A 122 13.49 14.53 -1.95
C ALA A 122 13.60 13.03 -1.63
N LEU A 123 12.63 12.46 -0.90
CA LEU A 123 12.59 11.03 -0.60
C LEU A 123 12.43 10.18 -1.87
N LEU A 124 11.48 10.55 -2.74
CA LEU A 124 11.27 9.87 -4.03
C LEU A 124 12.54 9.90 -4.89
N GLN A 125 13.21 11.05 -4.93
CA GLN A 125 14.46 11.22 -5.66
C GLN A 125 15.60 10.39 -5.06
N ALA A 126 15.75 10.37 -3.73
CA ALA A 126 16.76 9.56 -3.06
C ALA A 126 16.57 8.05 -3.30
N ARG A 127 15.32 7.57 -3.23
CA ARG A 127 14.96 6.18 -3.58
C ARG A 127 15.32 5.86 -5.01
N ARG A 128 14.93 6.73 -5.96
CA ARG A 128 15.29 6.59 -7.37
C ARG A 128 16.79 6.54 -7.58
N GLN A 129 17.54 7.48 -7.02
CA GLN A 129 19.01 7.56 -7.19
C GLN A 129 19.70 6.30 -6.66
N THR A 130 19.20 5.73 -5.56
CA THR A 130 19.73 4.48 -5.01
C THR A 130 19.57 3.32 -5.98
N VAL A 131 18.39 3.16 -6.57
CA VAL A 131 18.14 2.11 -7.56
C VAL A 131 18.89 2.39 -8.86
N GLU A 132 18.91 3.65 -9.32
CA GLU A 132 19.61 4.05 -10.54
C GLU A 132 21.10 3.74 -10.47
N ARG A 133 21.76 4.01 -9.33
CA ARG A 133 23.18 3.65 -9.12
C ARG A 133 23.39 2.15 -9.27
N ALA A 134 22.58 1.34 -8.59
CA ALA A 134 22.70 -0.11 -8.67
C ALA A 134 22.41 -0.64 -10.07
N LEU A 135 21.39 -0.09 -10.75
CA LEU A 135 21.06 -0.46 -12.12
C LEU A 135 22.22 -0.19 -13.07
N ARG A 136 22.92 0.95 -12.94
CA ARG A 136 24.11 1.23 -13.77
C ARG A 136 25.16 0.15 -13.63
N VAL A 137 25.44 -0.29 -12.41
CA VAL A 137 26.40 -1.37 -12.12
C VAL A 137 25.93 -2.70 -12.71
N LEU A 138 24.65 -3.05 -12.52
CA LEU A 138 24.05 -4.28 -13.07
C LEU A 138 24.07 -4.29 -14.61
N ILE A 139 23.74 -3.16 -15.24
CA ILE A 139 23.77 -2.97 -16.70
C ILE A 139 25.20 -3.12 -17.23
N GLU A 140 26.18 -2.50 -16.57
CA GLU A 140 27.59 -2.62 -16.96
C GLU A 140 28.09 -4.07 -16.87
N LEU A 141 27.78 -4.76 -15.77
CA LEU A 141 28.13 -6.17 -15.58
C LEU A 141 27.45 -7.05 -16.63
N ALA A 142 26.14 -6.90 -16.84
CA ALA A 142 25.40 -7.67 -17.82
C ALA A 142 25.88 -7.42 -19.25
N ARG A 143 26.41 -6.22 -19.57
CA ARG A 143 27.03 -5.92 -20.86
C ARG A 143 28.37 -6.61 -21.08
N ARG A 144 29.17 -6.74 -20.02
CA ARG A 144 30.51 -7.33 -20.11
C ARG A 144 30.50 -8.85 -20.05
N VAL A 145 29.51 -9.44 -19.38
CA VAL A 145 29.53 -10.84 -18.99
C VAL A 145 28.27 -11.53 -19.52
N ARG A 146 28.47 -12.61 -20.28
CA ARG A 146 27.36 -13.45 -20.74
C ARG A 146 26.77 -14.24 -19.58
N TRP A 147 25.50 -14.63 -19.70
CA TRP A 147 24.79 -15.35 -18.66
C TRP A 147 25.55 -16.60 -18.16
N GLU A 148 26.13 -17.39 -19.07
CA GLU A 148 26.86 -18.62 -18.77
C GLU A 148 28.22 -18.39 -18.07
N GLU A 149 28.68 -17.14 -18.05
CA GLU A 149 29.95 -16.74 -17.44
C GLU A 149 29.73 -16.11 -16.04
N LEU A 150 28.50 -15.71 -15.70
CA LEU A 150 28.18 -15.08 -14.40
C LEU A 150 28.46 -15.99 -13.20
N THR A 151 28.13 -17.29 -13.30
CA THR A 151 28.39 -18.25 -12.22
C THR A 151 29.88 -18.40 -11.97
N ARG A 152 30.68 -18.51 -13.05
CA ARG A 152 32.14 -18.60 -12.99
C ARG A 152 32.78 -17.34 -12.42
N LEU A 153 32.24 -16.16 -12.78
CA LEU A 153 32.71 -14.88 -12.25
C LEU A 153 32.46 -14.76 -10.73
N GLY A 154 31.35 -15.31 -10.23
CA GLY A 154 31.06 -15.34 -8.79
C GLY A 154 32.00 -16.25 -8.01
N GLU A 155 32.33 -17.42 -8.57
CA GLU A 155 33.18 -18.43 -7.91
C GLU A 155 34.68 -18.08 -7.96
N GLN A 156 35.17 -17.46 -9.04
CA GLN A 156 36.61 -17.30 -9.31
C GLN A 156 37.06 -15.85 -9.50
N GLY A 157 36.13 -14.90 -9.60
CA GLY A 157 36.40 -13.54 -10.07
C GLY A 157 35.96 -12.43 -9.13
N SER A 158 35.42 -12.73 -7.94
CA SER A 158 34.95 -11.71 -7.00
C SER A 158 36.05 -10.74 -6.56
N GLU A 159 37.31 -11.19 -6.50
CA GLU A 159 38.48 -10.34 -6.19
C GLU A 159 38.81 -9.32 -7.29
N ARG A 160 38.36 -9.55 -8.53
CA ARG A 160 38.56 -8.66 -9.67
C ARG A 160 37.45 -7.62 -9.84
N LEU A 161 36.36 -7.76 -9.08
CA LEU A 161 35.22 -6.86 -9.10
C LEU A 161 35.41 -5.75 -8.06
N SER A 162 34.84 -4.59 -8.33
CA SER A 162 34.70 -3.59 -7.27
C SER A 162 33.80 -4.14 -6.15
N PRO A 163 33.94 -3.67 -4.89
CA PRO A 163 33.08 -4.12 -3.80
C PRO A 163 31.58 -3.96 -4.10
N GLU A 164 31.21 -2.91 -4.83
CA GLU A 164 29.82 -2.68 -5.26
C GLU A 164 29.37 -3.69 -6.33
N GLN A 165 30.23 -3.99 -7.32
CA GLN A 165 29.95 -5.00 -8.34
C GLN A 165 29.81 -6.40 -7.73
N ALA A 166 30.74 -6.80 -6.86
CA ALA A 166 30.71 -8.09 -6.18
C ALA A 166 29.42 -8.25 -5.34
N ARG A 167 29.01 -7.18 -4.65
CA ARG A 167 27.76 -7.16 -3.87
C ARG A 167 26.51 -7.33 -4.74
N LEU A 168 26.49 -6.73 -5.93
CA LEU A 168 25.31 -6.74 -6.81
C LEU A 168 25.26 -7.95 -7.75
N LEU A 169 26.40 -8.62 -7.99
CA LEU A 169 26.49 -9.78 -8.89
C LEU A 169 25.44 -10.87 -8.62
N PRO A 170 25.15 -11.28 -7.36
CA PRO A 170 24.15 -12.33 -7.11
C PRO A 170 22.75 -11.98 -7.61
N ARG A 171 22.41 -10.68 -7.78
CA ARG A 171 21.12 -10.26 -8.34
C ARG A 171 20.99 -10.62 -9.82
N LEU A 172 22.11 -10.68 -10.54
CA LEU A 172 22.14 -11.13 -11.94
C LEU A 172 21.99 -12.65 -12.07
N TYR A 173 21.95 -13.44 -10.99
CA TYR A 173 21.57 -14.86 -11.09
C TYR A 173 20.06 -15.07 -11.24
N ASN A 174 19.26 -14.01 -11.10
CA ASN A 174 17.88 -14.03 -11.54
C ASN A 174 17.84 -13.67 -13.04
N MET A 175 17.39 -14.62 -13.86
CA MET A 175 17.34 -14.47 -15.32
C MET A 175 16.51 -13.27 -15.77
N GLY A 176 15.40 -12.97 -15.09
CA GLY A 176 14.59 -11.80 -15.38
C GLY A 176 15.37 -10.50 -15.15
N ILE A 177 16.09 -10.41 -14.03
CA ILE A 177 16.91 -9.23 -13.69
C ILE A 177 18.08 -9.08 -14.67
N TYR A 178 18.73 -10.17 -15.07
CA TYR A 178 19.76 -10.12 -16.11
C TYR A 178 19.21 -9.65 -17.45
N ALA A 179 18.10 -10.23 -17.91
CA ALA A 179 17.43 -9.83 -19.14
C ALA A 179 17.03 -8.34 -19.09
N ALA A 180 16.49 -7.88 -17.96
CA ALA A 180 16.19 -6.47 -17.72
C ALA A 180 17.45 -5.60 -17.83
N ALA A 181 18.54 -5.95 -17.15
CA ALA A 181 19.78 -5.20 -17.20
C ALA A 181 20.38 -5.13 -18.61
N ARG A 182 20.31 -6.21 -19.39
CA ARG A 182 20.73 -6.22 -20.81
C ARG A 182 19.90 -5.25 -21.64
N VAL A 183 18.58 -5.38 -21.57
CA VAL A 183 17.64 -4.55 -22.34
C VAL A 183 17.72 -3.07 -21.93
N MET A 184 17.85 -2.79 -20.63
CA MET A 184 17.98 -1.42 -20.10
C MET A 184 19.30 -0.77 -20.46
N GLY A 185 20.35 -1.54 -20.78
CA GLY A 185 21.56 -0.98 -21.35
C GLY A 185 21.27 -0.17 -22.60
N ASP A 186 20.37 -0.65 -23.45
CA ASP A 186 20.12 -0.08 -24.77
C ASP A 186 18.96 0.94 -24.76
N PHE A 187 18.48 1.32 -23.58
CA PHE A 187 17.47 2.35 -23.42
C PHE A 187 17.94 3.70 -23.95
N ARG A 188 17.08 4.31 -24.76
CA ARG A 188 17.14 5.72 -25.15
C ARG A 188 16.66 6.61 -24.01
N ALA A 189 16.97 7.90 -24.09
CA ALA A 189 16.53 8.89 -23.10
C ALA A 189 15.00 8.89 -22.89
N ALA A 190 14.22 8.72 -23.97
CA ALA A 190 12.77 8.64 -23.90
C ALA A 190 12.26 7.40 -23.15
N GLU A 191 12.92 6.25 -23.29
CA GLU A 191 12.55 5.01 -22.60
C GLU A 191 12.89 5.10 -21.10
N TRP A 192 14.05 5.65 -20.77
CA TRP A 192 14.40 5.99 -19.38
C TRP A 192 13.36 6.92 -18.75
N GLN A 193 12.93 7.96 -19.47
CA GLN A 193 11.92 8.88 -18.98
C GLN A 193 10.58 8.18 -18.71
N ARG A 194 10.09 7.38 -19.68
CA ARG A 194 8.85 6.59 -19.53
C ARG A 194 8.92 5.62 -18.35
N PHE A 195 10.04 4.89 -18.22
CA PHE A 195 10.29 3.97 -17.12
C PHE A 195 10.22 4.70 -15.77
N TRP A 196 10.95 5.79 -15.59
CA TRP A 196 10.94 6.55 -14.32
C TRP A 196 9.61 7.26 -14.03
N GLN A 197 8.78 7.52 -15.04
CA GLN A 197 7.41 7.99 -14.87
C GLN A 197 6.46 6.88 -14.37
N GLY A 198 6.94 5.64 -14.26
CA GLY A 198 6.15 4.49 -13.80
C GLY A 198 5.38 3.80 -14.93
N GLU A 199 5.64 4.16 -16.18
CA GLU A 199 5.07 3.47 -17.33
C GLU A 199 5.62 2.03 -17.40
N THR A 200 4.74 1.08 -17.75
CA THR A 200 5.17 -0.30 -17.98
C THR A 200 5.72 -0.42 -19.39
N LEU A 201 7.01 -0.69 -19.51
CA LEU A 201 7.65 -0.98 -20.80
C LEU A 201 7.58 -2.49 -21.04
N VAL A 202 7.06 -2.89 -22.20
CA VAL A 202 6.92 -4.29 -22.60
C VAL A 202 7.81 -4.56 -23.79
N PHE A 203 8.75 -5.50 -23.64
CA PHE A 203 9.61 -5.99 -24.70
C PHE A 203 9.12 -7.37 -25.13
N SER A 204 9.02 -7.63 -26.42
CA SER A 204 8.44 -8.85 -26.96
C SER A 204 9.27 -9.42 -28.11
N SER A 205 9.38 -10.76 -28.18
CA SER A 205 9.99 -11.45 -29.32
C SER A 205 9.16 -11.34 -30.60
N ALA A 206 7.87 -10.99 -30.47
CA ALA A 206 6.94 -10.69 -31.55
C ALA A 206 6.14 -9.43 -31.18
N PRO A 207 6.73 -8.23 -31.32
CA PRO A 207 6.18 -6.99 -30.76
C PRO A 207 4.89 -6.57 -31.46
N ARG A 208 3.90 -6.17 -30.65
CA ARG A 208 2.66 -5.53 -31.09
C ARG A 208 2.78 -4.01 -30.98
N THR A 209 1.77 -3.28 -31.46
CA THR A 209 1.68 -1.82 -31.31
C THR A 209 1.86 -1.43 -29.84
N GLY A 210 2.86 -0.60 -29.55
CA GLY A 210 3.20 -0.14 -28.21
C GLY A 210 4.20 -1.02 -27.45
N GLU A 211 4.48 -2.24 -27.93
CA GLU A 211 5.57 -3.10 -27.42
C GLU A 211 6.89 -2.77 -28.14
N LEU A 212 8.00 -2.99 -27.45
CA LEU A 212 9.36 -2.82 -27.96
C LEU A 212 9.93 -4.19 -28.39
N PRO A 213 10.84 -4.25 -29.37
CA PRO A 213 11.45 -5.51 -29.79
C PRO A 213 12.38 -6.07 -28.71
N LEU A 214 12.28 -7.37 -28.45
CA LEU A 214 13.21 -8.11 -27.58
C LEU A 214 14.28 -8.79 -28.44
N ALA A 215 15.56 -8.59 -28.10
CA ALA A 215 16.66 -9.23 -28.82
C ALA A 215 16.53 -10.76 -28.83
N ALA A 216 16.91 -11.40 -29.94
CA ALA A 216 16.77 -12.85 -30.12
C ALA A 216 17.55 -13.63 -29.05
N GLU A 217 18.76 -13.19 -28.70
CA GLU A 217 19.59 -13.79 -27.65
C GLU A 217 18.89 -13.80 -26.29
N ILE A 218 18.26 -12.68 -25.90
CA ILE A 218 17.53 -12.57 -24.63
C ILE A 218 16.23 -13.36 -24.67
N SER A 219 15.56 -13.40 -25.82
CA SER A 219 14.36 -14.21 -26.02
C SER A 219 14.68 -15.70 -25.85
N GLN A 220 15.76 -16.18 -26.48
CA GLN A 220 16.24 -17.56 -26.33
C GLN A 220 16.66 -17.86 -24.90
N LEU A 221 17.42 -16.98 -24.25
CA LEU A 221 17.78 -17.13 -22.84
C LEU A 221 16.54 -17.30 -21.96
N ILE A 222 15.53 -16.45 -22.16
CA ILE A 222 14.28 -16.56 -21.41
C ILE A 222 13.56 -17.86 -21.75
N LEU A 223 13.57 -18.38 -22.98
CA LEU A 223 12.97 -19.67 -23.31
C LEU A 223 13.70 -20.86 -22.67
N GLU A 224 15.03 -20.84 -22.71
CA GLU A 224 15.93 -21.90 -22.23
C GLU A 224 16.01 -21.97 -20.71
N GLY A 225 15.88 -20.82 -20.03
CA GLY A 225 15.81 -20.77 -18.58
C GLY A 225 14.76 -21.76 -18.12
N ARG A 226 15.13 -22.76 -17.32
CA ARG A 226 14.15 -23.70 -16.82
C ARG A 226 13.16 -22.90 -15.98
N PRO A 227 11.85 -22.87 -16.33
CA PRO A 227 10.88 -22.34 -15.38
C PRO A 227 11.02 -23.22 -14.14
N ASN A 228 11.10 -22.61 -12.96
CA ASN A 228 11.13 -23.37 -11.71
C ASN A 228 10.01 -24.44 -11.78
N LEU A 229 10.45 -25.69 -11.66
CA LEU A 229 9.73 -26.93 -11.95
C LEU A 229 8.27 -26.92 -11.47
N TRP A 230 7.25 -26.64 -12.28
CA TRP A 230 5.85 -27.03 -11.92
C TRP A 230 4.85 -27.12 -13.08
N MET A 231 5.27 -27.06 -14.35
CA MET A 231 4.39 -27.36 -15.51
C MET A 231 4.99 -28.44 -16.43
N ARG A 232 5.25 -29.61 -15.84
CA ARG A 232 5.41 -30.86 -16.61
C ARG A 232 4.09 -31.65 -16.56
N SER A 233 3.01 -31.01 -17.01
CA SER A 233 1.69 -31.63 -17.12
C SER A 233 1.27 -31.65 -18.60
N LYS A 234 1.21 -32.85 -19.17
CA LYS A 234 0.46 -33.24 -20.39
C LYS A 234 0.72 -32.55 -21.74
N ALA A 235 1.85 -31.87 -21.95
CA ALA A 235 2.19 -31.34 -23.29
C ALA A 235 2.86 -32.37 -24.24
N GLU A 236 3.20 -33.57 -23.77
CA GLU A 236 3.77 -34.67 -24.56
C GLU A 236 2.67 -35.58 -25.12
N SER A 237 2.01 -35.17 -26.21
CA SER A 237 1.41 -36.13 -27.17
C SER A 237 0.84 -35.53 -28.47
N VAL A 238 0.72 -34.21 -28.63
CA VAL A 238 0.29 -33.65 -29.93
C VAL A 238 1.50 -33.43 -30.84
N ARG A 239 1.90 -34.49 -31.57
CA ARG A 239 2.87 -34.41 -32.66
C ARG A 239 2.19 -33.81 -33.90
N GLY A 240 2.67 -32.66 -34.38
CA GLY A 240 2.38 -32.22 -35.75
C GLY A 240 2.41 -30.72 -36.01
N ASP A 241 1.99 -29.89 -35.05
CA ASP A 241 1.75 -28.46 -35.33
C ASP A 241 2.89 -27.56 -34.87
N ALA A 242 3.26 -26.61 -35.73
CA ALA A 242 4.22 -25.56 -35.44
C ALA A 242 3.72 -24.71 -34.26
N ARG A 243 4.40 -24.80 -33.12
CA ARG A 243 4.12 -23.99 -31.93
C ARG A 243 4.96 -22.73 -31.99
N GLU A 244 4.30 -21.57 -32.00
CA GLU A 244 4.97 -20.29 -31.87
C GLU A 244 4.98 -19.88 -30.40
N THR A 245 6.17 -19.68 -29.82
CA THR A 245 6.29 -19.21 -28.44
C THR A 245 6.71 -17.75 -28.44
N VAL A 246 5.84 -16.90 -27.91
CA VAL A 246 6.13 -15.46 -27.73
C VAL A 246 6.63 -15.24 -26.31
N VAL A 247 7.76 -14.56 -26.19
CA VAL A 247 8.32 -14.14 -24.90
C VAL A 247 8.08 -12.67 -24.71
N ARG A 248 7.66 -12.27 -23.49
CA ARG A 248 7.61 -10.87 -23.09
C ARG A 248 8.42 -10.61 -21.82
N LEU A 249 9.10 -9.47 -21.78
CA LEU A 249 9.75 -8.91 -20.61
C LEU A 249 9.07 -7.57 -20.30
N ARG A 250 8.43 -7.47 -19.13
CA ARG A 250 7.80 -6.23 -18.66
C ARG A 250 8.62 -5.60 -17.55
N LEU A 251 8.92 -4.32 -17.71
CA LEU A 251 9.67 -3.52 -16.77
C LEU A 251 8.75 -2.41 -16.26
N ARG A 252 8.64 -2.26 -14.95
CA ARG A 252 7.85 -1.19 -14.33
C ARG A 252 8.58 -0.64 -13.12
N TRP A 253 8.60 0.69 -13.01
CA TRP A 253 9.03 1.39 -11.81
C TRP A 253 7.84 1.77 -10.93
N ASP A 254 7.96 1.51 -9.64
CA ASP A 254 7.06 2.03 -8.62
C ASP A 254 7.76 3.16 -7.86
N ASN A 255 7.35 4.40 -8.17
CA ASN A 255 7.88 5.60 -7.54
C ASN A 255 7.71 5.57 -6.01
N TRP A 256 6.55 5.13 -5.53
CA TRP A 256 6.23 5.16 -4.10
C TRP A 256 7.12 4.20 -3.33
N ARG A 257 7.39 3.03 -3.89
CA ARG A 257 8.22 1.99 -3.27
C ARG A 257 9.70 2.18 -3.49
N GLY A 258 10.08 2.91 -4.55
CA GLY A 258 11.44 2.86 -5.03
C GLY A 258 11.81 1.46 -5.53
N GLU A 259 10.91 0.80 -6.25
CA GLU A 259 11.07 -0.60 -6.67
C GLU A 259 10.88 -0.77 -8.18
N MET A 260 11.77 -1.53 -8.79
CA MET A 260 11.60 -2.01 -10.15
C MET A 260 11.02 -3.42 -10.12
N THR A 261 9.85 -3.61 -10.75
CA THR A 261 9.29 -4.92 -11.02
C THR A 261 9.72 -5.41 -12.40
N VAL A 262 10.17 -6.65 -12.47
CA VAL A 262 10.53 -7.34 -13.71
C VAL A 262 9.67 -8.58 -13.87
N LEU A 263 8.86 -8.62 -14.92
CA LEU A 263 8.02 -9.76 -15.24
C LEU A 263 8.49 -10.39 -16.54
N THR A 264 8.67 -11.69 -16.56
CA THR A 264 8.93 -12.45 -17.78
C THR A 264 7.75 -13.38 -18.04
N GLU A 265 7.19 -13.34 -19.23
CA GLU A 265 6.05 -14.14 -19.66
C GLU A 265 6.44 -14.97 -20.88
N ARG A 266 6.02 -16.24 -20.90
CA ARG A 266 6.10 -17.13 -22.07
C ARG A 266 4.70 -17.52 -22.45
N GLN A 267 4.31 -17.22 -23.68
CA GLN A 267 3.01 -17.55 -24.24
C GLN A 267 3.22 -18.53 -25.40
N THR A 268 2.74 -19.76 -25.24
CA THR A 268 2.79 -20.77 -26.30
C THR A 268 1.49 -20.74 -27.09
N ASN A 269 1.59 -20.48 -28.39
CA ASN A 269 0.47 -20.50 -29.31
C ASN A 269 0.56 -21.71 -30.25
N THR A 270 -0.57 -22.30 -30.60
CA THR A 270 -0.68 -23.17 -31.78
C THR A 270 -1.34 -22.40 -32.91
N SER A 271 -0.91 -22.70 -34.13
CA SER A 271 -1.66 -22.35 -35.33
C SER A 271 -3.03 -23.03 -35.28
N ALA A 272 -4.12 -22.25 -35.21
CA ALA A 272 -5.41 -22.79 -35.59
C ALA A 272 -5.39 -23.11 -37.09
N GLN A 273 -6.09 -24.17 -37.50
CA GLN A 273 -6.27 -24.51 -38.92
C GLN A 273 -6.62 -23.25 -39.73
N ARG A 274 -5.94 -23.07 -40.87
CA ARG A 274 -6.13 -21.93 -41.78
C ARG A 274 -7.62 -21.76 -42.09
N THR A 275 -8.26 -20.77 -41.48
CA THR A 275 -9.51 -20.25 -42.01
C THR A 275 -9.20 -19.41 -43.24
N PRO A 276 -10.11 -19.31 -44.22
CA PRO A 276 -9.91 -18.50 -45.42
C PRO A 276 -9.71 -16.99 -45.15
N GLN A 277 -9.86 -16.52 -43.91
CA GLN A 277 -9.68 -15.13 -43.50
C GLN A 277 -8.34 -14.84 -42.79
N GLY A 278 -7.47 -15.85 -42.59
CA GLY A 278 -6.17 -15.69 -41.97
C GLY A 278 -5.86 -16.77 -40.93
N SER A 279 -4.57 -16.97 -40.62
CA SER A 279 -4.14 -17.87 -39.55
C SER A 279 -4.25 -17.15 -38.21
N ALA A 280 -5.20 -17.54 -37.37
CA ALA A 280 -5.29 -17.06 -35.99
C ALA A 280 -4.44 -17.96 -35.08
N LEU A 281 -3.59 -17.35 -34.26
CA LEU A 281 -2.81 -18.04 -33.23
C LEU A 281 -3.67 -18.17 -31.97
N ILE A 282 -3.87 -19.42 -31.51
CA ILE A 282 -4.60 -19.69 -30.25
C ILE A 282 -3.56 -20.01 -29.17
N PRO A 283 -3.50 -19.26 -28.06
CA PRO A 283 -2.65 -19.61 -26.93
C PRO A 283 -3.18 -20.84 -26.21
N ILE A 284 -2.26 -21.74 -25.87
CA ILE A 284 -2.54 -22.95 -25.10
C ILE A 284 -1.97 -22.87 -23.69
N GLY A 285 -1.03 -21.94 -23.43
CA GLY A 285 -0.41 -21.80 -22.13
C GLY A 285 0.31 -20.47 -21.95
N ILE A 286 0.28 -19.97 -20.72
CA ILE A 286 1.06 -18.81 -20.28
C ILE A 286 1.84 -19.22 -19.03
N ALA A 287 3.17 -19.09 -19.08
CA ALA A 287 4.05 -19.24 -17.93
C ALA A 287 4.66 -17.89 -17.57
N THR A 288 4.52 -17.47 -16.32
CA THR A 288 5.03 -16.18 -15.85
C THR A 288 6.00 -16.38 -14.70
N THR A 289 7.19 -15.81 -14.82
CA THR A 289 8.15 -15.67 -13.72
C THR A 289 8.32 -14.20 -13.39
N MET A 290 8.44 -13.88 -12.09
CA MET A 290 8.55 -12.52 -11.61
C MET A 290 9.84 -12.36 -10.79
N GLY A 291 10.57 -11.29 -11.05
CA GLY A 291 11.63 -10.79 -10.19
C GLY A 291 11.33 -9.36 -9.79
N SER A 292 11.89 -8.91 -8.67
CA SER A 292 11.89 -7.50 -8.33
C SER A 292 13.25 -7.06 -7.85
N LEU A 293 13.51 -5.76 -8.04
CA LEU A 293 14.70 -5.08 -7.57
C LEU A 293 14.24 -3.83 -6.84
N SER A 294 14.17 -3.91 -5.51
CA SER A 294 13.82 -2.75 -4.69
C SER A 294 15.06 -1.99 -4.22
N ALA A 295 14.91 -0.69 -3.94
CA ALA A 295 15.94 0.08 -3.24
C ALA A 295 16.38 -0.61 -1.94
N ARG A 296 15.43 -1.28 -1.26
CA ARG A 296 15.68 -2.06 -0.05
C ARG A 296 16.55 -3.30 -0.30
N ASP A 297 16.30 -4.06 -1.37
CA ASP A 297 17.11 -5.24 -1.72
C ASP A 297 18.55 -4.87 -2.11
N LEU A 298 18.71 -3.65 -2.64
CA LEU A 298 19.98 -3.10 -3.08
C LEU A 298 20.79 -2.47 -1.95
N MET A 299 20.14 -2.10 -0.84
CA MET A 299 20.79 -1.59 0.36
C MET A 299 21.02 -2.74 1.36
N ASP A 300 22.23 -2.88 1.91
CA ASP A 300 22.51 -3.83 2.98
C ASP A 300 21.55 -3.60 4.15
N ARG A 301 20.80 -4.62 4.58
CA ARG A 301 19.75 -4.46 5.63
C ARG A 301 20.26 -3.69 6.85
N ALA A 302 21.46 -4.00 7.34
CA ALA A 302 22.08 -3.34 8.50
C ALA A 302 22.47 -1.88 8.25
N ARG A 303 23.09 -1.55 7.09
CA ARG A 303 23.44 -0.16 6.73
C ARG A 303 22.22 0.66 6.29
N SER A 304 21.18 0.01 5.76
CA SER A 304 20.01 0.66 5.19
C SER A 304 19.17 1.38 6.23
N GLN A 305 19.04 0.83 7.44
CA GLN A 305 18.25 1.44 8.50
C GLN A 305 18.95 2.70 9.01
N GLU A 306 20.24 2.63 9.31
CA GLU A 306 21.05 3.80 9.71
C GLU A 306 21.13 4.85 8.59
N GLN A 307 21.43 4.46 7.35
CA GLN A 307 21.58 5.41 6.24
C GLN A 307 20.26 6.09 5.83
N SER A 308 19.13 5.37 5.90
CA SER A 308 17.83 5.94 5.53
C SER A 308 17.30 6.88 6.61
N THR A 309 17.52 6.56 7.90
CA THR A 309 17.21 7.50 9.00
C THR A 309 18.10 8.74 8.91
N THR A 310 19.40 8.60 8.62
CA THR A 310 20.29 9.76 8.45
C THR A 310 19.89 10.61 7.24
N LEU A 311 19.40 10.01 6.14
CA LEU A 311 19.07 10.78 4.93
C LEU A 311 17.99 11.83 5.17
N LEU A 312 17.03 11.54 6.05
CA LEU A 312 15.96 12.48 6.39
C LEU A 312 16.19 13.22 7.70
N ASP A 313 16.78 12.60 8.71
CA ASP A 313 17.13 13.30 9.94
C ASP A 313 18.12 14.44 9.64
N ASP A 314 19.09 14.20 8.74
CA ASP A 314 20.06 15.21 8.33
C ASP A 314 19.60 16.13 7.21
N HIS A 315 18.44 15.85 6.59
CA HIS A 315 17.93 16.66 5.48
C HIS A 315 17.74 18.12 5.94
N PRO A 316 18.16 19.13 5.13
CA PRO A 316 18.07 20.54 5.51
C PRO A 316 16.65 20.98 5.90
N LEU A 317 15.63 20.45 5.22
CA LEU A 317 14.22 20.74 5.52
C LEU A 317 13.73 20.18 6.87
N ASN A 318 14.44 19.22 7.46
CA ASN A 318 14.14 18.69 8.79
C ASN A 318 14.97 19.35 9.90
N LYS A 319 15.84 20.32 9.58
CA LYS A 319 16.58 21.11 10.57
C LYS A 319 15.67 21.68 11.65
N VAL A 320 14.52 22.23 11.25
CA VAL A 320 13.52 22.77 12.19
C VAL A 320 13.01 21.73 13.19
N TRP A 321 12.87 20.47 12.80
CA TRP A 321 12.45 19.41 13.73
C TRP A 321 13.58 18.95 14.65
N ARG A 322 14.81 18.94 14.16
CA ARG A 322 16.00 18.69 15.00
C ARG A 322 16.17 19.77 16.07
N GLU A 323 15.92 21.03 15.72
CA GLU A 323 15.97 22.16 16.66
C GLU A 323 14.76 22.19 17.60
N TRP A 324 13.59 21.72 17.12
CA TRP A 324 12.37 21.66 17.92
C TRP A 324 12.41 20.52 18.96
N ALA A 325 12.95 19.36 18.61
CA ALA A 325 13.06 18.20 19.50
C ALA A 325 14.11 18.44 20.60
N ASN A 326 13.77 18.11 21.84
CA ASN A 326 14.65 18.34 23.00
C ASN A 326 14.81 17.12 23.92
N VAL A 327 14.18 15.99 23.59
CA VAL A 327 14.29 14.75 24.35
C VAL A 327 15.45 13.91 23.81
N SER A 328 16.59 13.92 24.53
CA SER A 328 17.73 13.06 24.23
C SER A 328 17.46 11.65 24.74
N ASP A 329 17.74 11.30 26.00
CA ASP A 329 17.72 9.89 26.45
C ASP A 329 16.78 9.59 27.63
N ARG A 330 16.15 10.60 28.23
CA ARG A 330 15.26 10.43 29.39
C ARG A 330 14.13 11.46 29.38
N LEU A 331 12.92 11.00 29.69
CA LEU A 331 11.81 11.88 30.06
C LEU A 331 11.92 12.26 31.54
N THR A 332 11.52 13.49 31.85
CA THR A 332 11.40 13.95 33.23
C THR A 332 10.00 13.59 33.73
N PRO A 333 9.83 12.69 34.70
CA PRO A 333 8.51 12.40 35.26
C PRO A 333 7.93 13.64 35.95
N SER A 334 6.63 13.87 35.80
CA SER A 334 6.00 15.06 36.36
C SER A 334 5.79 14.98 37.88
N ARG A 335 5.65 13.77 38.47
CA ARG A 335 5.47 13.52 39.92
C ARG A 335 5.91 12.10 40.35
N PRO A 336 6.24 11.86 41.65
CA PRO A 336 6.34 10.51 42.20
C PRO A 336 4.98 9.80 42.15
N THR A 337 4.98 8.58 41.67
CA THR A 337 3.83 7.76 41.29
C THR A 337 3.04 7.24 42.51
N THR A 338 2.33 8.11 43.24
CA THR A 338 1.44 7.66 44.34
C THR A 338 -0.03 7.61 43.96
N THR A 339 -0.47 8.39 42.97
CA THR A 339 -1.80 8.26 42.36
C THR A 339 -1.71 7.41 41.10
N ARG A 340 -2.28 6.20 41.16
CA ARG A 340 -2.42 5.29 40.02
C ARG A 340 -3.14 6.03 38.88
N SER A 341 -2.39 6.50 37.88
CA SER A 341 -2.97 7.09 36.66
C SER A 341 -3.98 6.11 36.07
N GLU A 342 -5.21 6.59 35.85
CA GLU A 342 -6.25 5.82 35.19
C GLU A 342 -5.76 5.37 33.81
N ARG A 343 -5.80 4.07 33.56
CA ARG A 343 -5.26 3.47 32.34
C ARG A 343 -6.20 3.76 31.17
N ILE A 344 -5.68 4.39 30.13
CA ILE A 344 -6.45 4.64 28.90
C ILE A 344 -6.55 3.31 28.12
N VAL A 345 -7.78 2.89 27.83
CA VAL A 345 -8.03 1.72 26.99
C VAL A 345 -7.96 2.14 25.54
N LEU A 346 -6.99 1.60 24.80
CA LEU A 346 -6.85 1.85 23.38
C LEU A 346 -7.78 0.94 22.56
N PRO A 347 -8.46 1.47 21.53
CA PRO A 347 -9.16 0.65 20.55
C PRO A 347 -8.23 -0.42 19.94
N ASP A 348 -8.78 -1.57 19.57
CA ASP A 348 -8.00 -2.71 19.05
C ASP A 348 -7.08 -2.34 17.88
N TYR A 349 -7.57 -1.51 16.97
CA TYR A 349 -6.79 -1.04 15.82
C TYR A 349 -5.63 -0.09 16.19
N LEU A 350 -5.55 0.41 17.43
CA LEU A 350 -4.42 1.21 17.90
C LEU A 350 -3.45 0.43 18.78
N GLN A 351 -3.83 -0.73 19.30
CA GLN A 351 -2.99 -1.48 20.24
C GLN A 351 -1.65 -1.91 19.62
N ARG A 352 -1.58 -2.04 18.29
CA ARG A 352 -0.34 -2.37 17.55
C ARG A 352 0.34 -1.16 16.90
N SER A 353 -0.20 0.04 17.11
CA SER A 353 0.35 1.28 16.56
C SER A 353 1.54 1.75 17.40
N PRO A 354 2.57 2.37 16.80
CA PRO A 354 3.61 3.10 17.53
C PRO A 354 3.05 4.13 18.54
N LEU A 355 1.86 4.67 18.26
CA LEU A 355 1.15 5.59 19.14
C LEU A 355 0.80 4.95 20.50
N ALA A 356 0.54 3.63 20.55
CA ALA A 356 0.24 2.95 21.80
C ALA A 356 1.40 3.05 22.79
N ALA A 357 2.64 2.99 22.30
CA ALA A 357 3.83 3.16 23.14
C ALA A 357 3.87 4.58 23.73
N LEU A 358 3.60 5.62 22.94
CA LEU A 358 3.54 7.00 23.43
C LEU A 358 2.45 7.20 24.49
N VAL A 359 1.26 6.62 24.29
CA VAL A 359 0.15 6.69 25.26
C VAL A 359 0.52 6.01 26.57
N GLU A 360 1.09 4.81 26.50
CA GLU A 360 1.53 4.06 27.69
C GLU A 360 2.61 4.83 28.45
N ILE A 361 3.57 5.41 27.73
CA ILE A 361 4.62 6.27 28.28
C ILE A 361 4.03 7.48 28.99
N ALA A 362 3.19 8.25 28.31
CA ALA A 362 2.61 9.46 28.89
C ALA A 362 1.81 9.11 30.15
N THR A 363 1.04 8.02 30.10
CA THR A 363 0.26 7.52 31.25
C THR A 363 1.15 7.14 32.43
N ARG A 364 2.27 6.45 32.20
CA ARG A 364 3.20 6.01 33.26
C ARG A 364 3.97 7.17 33.89
N TYR A 365 4.40 8.13 33.08
CA TYR A 365 5.16 9.30 33.56
C TYR A 365 4.26 10.43 34.07
N GLY A 366 2.93 10.29 33.92
CA GLY A 366 1.96 11.31 34.30
C GLY A 366 2.05 12.56 33.44
N LEU A 367 2.42 12.40 32.16
CA LEU A 367 2.57 13.47 31.19
C LEU A 367 1.27 13.67 30.41
N ASP A 368 0.99 14.92 30.07
CA ASP A 368 0.02 15.27 29.05
C ASP A 368 0.61 14.95 27.67
N LEU A 369 -0.18 14.38 26.77
CA LEU A 369 0.29 13.98 25.43
C LEU A 369 -0.41 14.80 24.34
N TYR A 370 0.41 15.36 23.45
CA TYR A 370 -0.01 16.01 22.21
C TYR A 370 0.73 15.33 21.07
N ALA A 371 0.02 14.64 20.18
CA ALA A 371 0.67 13.97 19.07
C ALA A 371 -0.18 13.97 17.81
N ASP A 372 0.49 13.85 16.66
CA ASP A 372 -0.21 13.33 15.49
C ASP A 372 -0.53 11.84 15.68
N ALA A 373 -1.63 11.42 15.06
CA ALA A 373 -2.12 10.06 15.19
C ALA A 373 -2.43 9.48 13.82
N TYR A 374 -2.08 8.21 13.64
CA TYR A 374 -2.28 7.49 12.39
C TYR A 374 -2.72 6.06 12.71
N ARG A 375 -3.61 5.50 11.89
CA ARG A 375 -3.94 4.07 11.96
C ARG A 375 -2.78 3.28 11.36
N LEU A 376 -1.79 2.93 12.18
CA LEU A 376 -0.60 2.21 11.71
C LEU A 376 -0.55 0.80 12.28
N GLU A 377 -0.34 -0.15 11.39
CA GLU A 377 0.13 -1.49 11.72
C GLU A 377 1.48 -1.70 11.06
N LEU A 378 2.51 -1.98 11.87
CA LEU A 378 3.84 -2.36 11.39
C LEU A 378 3.82 -3.84 10.93
N PHE A 379 4.54 -4.15 9.86
CA PHE A 379 4.64 -5.53 9.39
C PHE A 379 5.34 -6.40 10.47
N PRO A 380 4.79 -7.58 10.83
CA PRO A 380 5.31 -8.40 11.93
C PRO A 380 6.79 -8.77 11.80
N GLU A 381 7.25 -8.99 10.57
CA GLU A 381 8.63 -9.37 10.24
C GLU A 381 9.62 -8.20 10.29
N MET A 382 9.09 -6.99 10.40
CA MET A 382 9.81 -5.74 10.47
C MET A 382 9.69 -5.09 11.84
N LEU A 383 9.07 -5.76 12.81
CA LEU A 383 9.10 -5.34 14.20
C LEU A 383 10.51 -5.62 14.72
N PRO A 384 11.36 -4.61 15.02
CA PRO A 384 12.47 -4.83 15.94
C PRO A 384 11.90 -5.13 17.35
N ALA A 385 12.71 -4.96 18.39
CA ALA A 385 12.31 -5.21 19.78
C ALA A 385 11.11 -4.37 20.28
N THR A 386 10.43 -3.61 19.42
CA THR A 386 9.07 -3.05 19.60
C THR A 386 8.03 -4.13 19.92
N ARG A 387 8.29 -5.39 19.59
CA ARG A 387 7.55 -6.55 20.13
C ARG A 387 7.59 -6.57 21.67
N THR A 388 8.72 -6.21 22.27
CA THR A 388 8.93 -6.05 23.73
C THR A 388 8.10 -4.89 24.27
N LEU A 389 7.98 -3.77 23.54
CA LEU A 389 7.19 -2.61 23.98
C LEU A 389 5.69 -2.85 23.93
N LEU A 390 5.22 -3.51 22.87
CA LEU A 390 3.79 -3.77 22.65
C LEU A 390 3.30 -5.01 23.43
N LEU A 391 4.17 -5.99 23.70
CA LEU A 391 3.80 -7.24 24.39
C LEU A 391 4.30 -7.35 25.85
N ASN A 392 5.50 -6.89 26.19
CA ASN A 392 6.11 -7.22 27.50
C ASN A 392 5.72 -6.30 28.66
N ARG A 393 4.89 -5.26 28.46
CA ARG A 393 4.44 -4.35 29.54
C ARG A 393 5.56 -3.73 30.40
N THR A 394 6.83 -3.92 30.07
CA THR A 394 7.98 -3.30 30.73
C THR A 394 8.38 -2.06 29.95
N LEU A 395 8.62 -0.95 30.66
CA LEU A 395 9.10 0.29 30.03
C LEU A 395 10.43 0.00 29.30
N PRO A 396 10.63 0.53 28.09
CA PRO A 396 11.95 0.50 27.50
C PRO A 396 12.91 1.27 28.41
N THR A 397 14.05 0.68 28.72
CA THR A 397 15.18 1.44 29.25
C THR A 397 15.80 2.30 28.14
N ASP A 398 15.62 1.92 26.87
CA ASP A 398 16.15 2.59 25.69
C ASP A 398 15.03 3.18 24.79
N TRP A 399 15.08 4.51 24.61
CA TRP A 399 14.14 5.30 23.82
C TRP A 399 14.50 5.38 22.34
N SER A 400 15.60 4.74 21.91
CA SER A 400 16.09 4.76 20.53
C SER A 400 15.00 4.43 19.50
N GLU A 401 14.18 3.40 19.74
CA GLU A 401 13.13 3.00 18.80
C GLU A 401 12.02 4.05 18.64
N ILE A 402 11.58 4.67 19.74
CA ILE A 402 10.55 5.72 19.67
C ILE A 402 11.12 6.97 19.00
N ARG A 403 12.37 7.34 19.31
CA ARG A 403 13.07 8.45 18.64
C ARG A 403 13.34 8.18 17.16
N ALA A 404 13.46 6.92 16.76
CA ALA A 404 13.57 6.54 15.36
C ALA A 404 12.26 6.80 14.59
N MET A 405 11.12 6.86 15.27
CA MET A 405 9.80 7.09 14.66
C MET A 405 9.24 8.50 14.89
N PHE A 406 9.61 9.17 15.98
CA PHE A 406 9.02 10.45 16.39
C PHE A 406 10.09 11.51 16.67
N TRP A 407 9.78 12.74 16.27
CA TRP A 407 10.33 13.94 16.88
C TRP A 407 9.64 14.14 18.22
N LEU A 408 10.42 14.24 19.31
CA LEU A 408 9.90 14.34 20.66
C LEU A 408 10.35 15.64 21.32
N ARG A 409 9.41 16.32 21.96
CA ARG A 409 9.67 17.50 22.78
C ARG A 409 8.94 17.37 24.11
N GLN A 410 9.65 17.64 25.20
CA GLN A 410 9.06 17.73 26.52
C GLN A 410 9.16 19.18 27.04
N GLU A 411 8.04 19.71 27.52
CA GLU A 411 7.95 21.01 28.20
C GLU A 411 7.17 20.85 29.49
N GLY A 412 7.89 20.82 30.62
CA GLY A 412 7.28 20.52 31.92
C GLY A 412 6.62 19.14 31.91
N ASP A 413 5.30 19.11 32.03
CA ASP A 413 4.47 17.92 32.00
C ASP A 413 3.87 17.60 30.62
N ALA A 414 4.15 18.42 29.59
CA ALA A 414 3.73 18.18 28.23
C ALA A 414 4.75 17.31 27.49
N LEU A 415 4.29 16.21 26.91
CA LEU A 415 4.99 15.45 25.88
C LEU A 415 4.34 15.73 24.53
N MET A 416 5.11 16.32 23.62
CA MET A 416 4.72 16.57 22.25
C MET A 416 5.45 15.60 21.32
N ALA A 417 4.72 14.97 20.41
CA ALA A 417 5.28 13.99 19.48
C ALA A 417 4.78 14.22 18.05
N ARG A 418 5.70 14.26 17.10
CA ARG A 418 5.41 14.30 15.66
C ARG A 418 6.06 13.13 14.97
N HIS A 419 5.31 12.32 14.22
CA HIS A 419 5.90 11.22 13.47
C HIS A 419 6.89 11.75 12.43
N LYS A 420 8.07 11.11 12.29
CA LYS A 420 9.11 11.55 11.34
C LYS A 420 8.64 11.48 9.88
N ASP A 421 7.86 10.45 9.56
CA ASP A 421 7.19 10.27 8.26
C ASP A 421 5.86 11.03 8.09
N TYR A 422 5.53 12.06 8.90
CA TYR A 422 4.23 12.76 8.83
C TYR A 422 3.87 13.23 7.40
N PHE A 423 4.85 13.70 6.63
CA PHE A 423 4.68 14.18 5.26
C PHE A 423 4.24 13.07 4.29
N TRP A 424 4.39 11.80 4.67
CA TRP A 424 3.96 10.61 3.93
C TRP A 424 2.68 10.01 4.52
N LEU A 425 2.60 9.98 5.85
CA LEU A 425 1.51 9.39 6.59
C LEU A 425 0.22 10.21 6.51
N ARG A 426 0.32 11.54 6.55
CA ARG A 426 -0.83 12.42 6.46
C ARG A 426 -1.63 12.25 5.15
N PRO A 427 -1.03 12.41 3.94
CA PRO A 427 -1.78 12.24 2.70
C PRO A 427 -2.21 10.80 2.41
N SER A 428 -1.60 9.81 3.08
CA SER A 428 -1.93 8.39 2.93
C SER A 428 -2.98 7.90 3.94
N GLU A 429 -3.31 8.70 4.95
CA GLU A 429 -4.31 8.33 5.96
C GLU A 429 -5.68 8.19 5.32
N ILE A 430 -6.39 7.12 5.69
CA ILE A 430 -7.76 6.88 5.24
C ILE A 430 -8.71 7.66 6.15
N PRO A 431 -9.60 8.50 5.60
CA PRO A 431 -10.57 9.25 6.40
C PRO A 431 -11.45 8.33 7.25
N GLU A 432 -11.71 8.74 8.50
CA GLU A 432 -12.59 7.98 9.40
C GLU A 432 -14.01 7.87 8.84
N GLU A 433 -14.47 8.87 8.08
CA GLU A 433 -15.80 8.87 7.43
C GLU A 433 -15.97 7.75 6.40
N SER A 434 -14.88 7.28 5.78
CA SER A 434 -14.93 6.17 4.83
C SER A 434 -14.82 4.82 5.54
N LEU A 435 -14.02 4.73 6.60
CA LEU A 435 -13.66 3.46 7.24
C LEU A 435 -14.59 3.08 8.40
N ARG A 436 -14.93 4.02 9.29
CA ARG A 436 -15.74 3.75 10.50
C ARG A 436 -17.12 3.16 10.20
N PRO A 437 -17.87 3.61 9.16
CA PRO A 437 -19.18 3.01 8.88
C PRO A 437 -19.09 1.51 8.59
N LEU A 438 -18.03 1.05 7.93
CA LEU A 438 -17.79 -0.37 7.67
C LEU A 438 -17.44 -1.13 8.96
N GLU A 439 -16.59 -0.56 9.81
CA GLU A 439 -16.25 -1.15 11.11
C GLU A 439 -17.47 -1.28 12.03
N VAL A 440 -18.34 -0.27 12.06
CA VAL A 440 -19.60 -0.29 12.81
C VAL A 440 -20.53 -1.39 12.29
N LYS A 441 -20.71 -1.50 10.96
CA LYS A 441 -21.49 -2.59 10.36
C LYS A 441 -20.94 -3.97 10.72
N LYS A 442 -19.61 -4.15 10.71
CA LYS A 442 -18.96 -5.41 11.14
C LYS A 442 -19.26 -5.72 12.61
N ALA A 443 -19.09 -4.74 13.49
CA ALA A 443 -19.31 -4.90 14.93
C ALA A 443 -20.78 -5.18 15.28
N SER A 444 -21.73 -4.59 14.55
CA SER A 444 -23.15 -4.89 14.74
C SER A 444 -23.51 -6.29 14.23
N SER A 445 -22.88 -6.75 13.15
CA SER A 445 -23.14 -8.07 12.56
C SER A 445 -22.61 -9.24 13.41
N SER A 446 -21.66 -8.98 14.31
CA SER A 446 -21.06 -10.00 15.18
C SER A 446 -21.78 -10.21 16.52
N LYS A 447 -22.71 -9.32 16.91
CA LYS A 447 -23.48 -9.48 18.16
C LYS A 447 -24.54 -10.58 17.99
N GLN A 448 -24.27 -11.75 18.55
CA GLN A 448 -25.23 -12.86 18.60
C GLN A 448 -26.44 -12.48 19.46
N GLY A 449 -27.66 -12.56 18.90
CA GLY A 449 -28.92 -12.51 19.65
C GLY A 449 -29.79 -11.27 19.45
N GLU A 450 -29.26 -10.19 18.86
CA GLU A 450 -30.06 -9.03 18.44
C GLU A 450 -30.37 -9.14 16.93
N GLN A 451 -31.49 -8.55 16.48
CA GLN A 451 -31.92 -8.60 15.08
C GLN A 451 -30.75 -8.29 14.12
N PRO A 452 -30.61 -9.04 13.00
CA PRO A 452 -29.45 -8.92 12.13
C PRO A 452 -29.32 -7.49 11.60
N SER A 453 -28.30 -6.78 12.07
CA SER A 453 -27.91 -5.51 11.48
C SER A 453 -27.49 -5.71 10.03
N THR A 454 -27.72 -4.72 9.18
CA THR A 454 -27.39 -4.76 7.75
C THR A 454 -25.94 -5.20 7.51
N PRO A 455 -25.67 -6.32 6.82
CA PRO A 455 -24.32 -6.79 6.55
C PRO A 455 -23.56 -5.80 5.65
N ILE A 456 -22.22 -5.89 5.65
CA ILE A 456 -21.40 -5.11 4.72
C ILE A 456 -21.60 -5.66 3.31
N THR A 457 -22.16 -4.85 2.42
CA THR A 457 -22.48 -5.24 1.04
C THR A 457 -21.30 -5.02 0.10
N LEU A 458 -21.36 -5.63 -1.09
CA LEU A 458 -20.37 -5.36 -2.15
C LEU A 458 -20.35 -3.88 -2.56
N ASP A 459 -21.50 -3.21 -2.51
CA ASP A 459 -21.62 -1.79 -2.78
C ASP A 459 -20.98 -0.92 -1.69
N ASP A 460 -20.96 -1.35 -0.44
CA ASP A 460 -20.21 -0.68 0.63
C ASP A 460 -18.70 -0.71 0.34
N TRP A 461 -18.17 -1.89 -0.02
CA TRP A 461 -16.76 -2.06 -0.37
C TRP A 461 -16.37 -1.32 -1.65
N ALA A 462 -17.25 -1.30 -2.65
CA ALA A 462 -17.04 -0.58 -3.89
C ALA A 462 -16.97 0.94 -3.67
N ARG A 463 -17.87 1.50 -2.85
CA ARG A 463 -17.82 2.92 -2.45
C ARG A 463 -16.55 3.25 -1.68
N PHE A 464 -16.13 2.37 -0.76
CA PHE A 464 -14.86 2.53 -0.06
C PHE A 464 -13.69 2.56 -1.04
N ALA A 465 -13.57 1.57 -1.92
CA ALA A 465 -12.48 1.48 -2.90
C ALA A 465 -12.44 2.66 -3.90
N ASP A 466 -13.60 3.21 -4.26
CA ASP A 466 -13.70 4.39 -5.14
C ASP A 466 -13.31 5.69 -4.42
N SER A 467 -13.50 5.77 -3.10
CA SER A 467 -13.10 6.93 -2.29
C SER A 467 -11.59 7.05 -2.07
N LEU A 468 -10.82 5.96 -2.28
CA LEU A 468 -9.39 5.95 -2.00
C LEU A 468 -8.58 6.61 -3.12
N ASN A 469 -7.56 7.39 -2.76
CA ASN A 469 -6.53 7.84 -3.68
C ASN A 469 -5.40 6.79 -3.82
N GLU A 470 -4.49 6.96 -4.78
CA GLU A 470 -3.41 5.99 -5.02
C GLU A 470 -2.48 5.82 -3.82
N LEU A 471 -2.18 6.87 -3.05
CA LEU A 471 -1.30 6.77 -1.89
C LEU A 471 -1.97 6.00 -0.72
N GLN A 472 -3.28 6.17 -0.54
CA GLN A 472 -4.08 5.39 0.39
C GLN A 472 -4.16 3.92 -0.03
N ILE A 473 -4.25 3.65 -1.34
CA ILE A 473 -4.14 2.28 -1.87
C ILE A 473 -2.79 1.68 -1.51
N GLU A 474 -1.69 2.39 -1.78
CA GLU A 474 -0.34 1.91 -1.44
C GLU A 474 -0.19 1.66 0.07
N ARG A 475 -0.87 2.44 0.92
CA ARG A 475 -0.94 2.18 2.36
C ARG A 475 -1.72 0.94 2.75
N LEU A 476 -2.78 0.58 2.02
CA LEU A 476 -3.47 -0.69 2.30
C LEU A 476 -2.59 -1.91 1.99
N ILE A 477 -1.76 -1.79 0.97
CA ILE A 477 -0.90 -2.89 0.55
C ILE A 477 0.34 -2.97 1.45
N GLY A 478 0.97 -1.82 1.71
CA GLY A 478 2.10 -1.65 2.60
C GLY A 478 3.00 -0.53 2.10
N LEU A 479 2.93 0.61 2.80
CA LEU A 479 3.66 1.81 2.45
C LEU A 479 5.05 1.78 3.09
N PRO A 480 6.14 1.90 2.33
CA PRO A 480 7.47 1.97 2.91
C PRO A 480 7.71 3.34 3.55
N LEU A 481 8.01 3.31 4.84
CA LEU A 481 8.51 4.45 5.61
C LEU A 481 9.98 4.70 5.32
N VAL A 482 10.46 5.82 5.84
CA VAL A 482 11.87 6.22 5.79
C VAL A 482 12.74 5.35 6.67
N SER A 483 12.18 4.84 7.77
CA SER A 483 12.82 3.83 8.62
C SER A 483 12.99 2.46 7.94
N ASN A 484 12.70 2.35 6.63
CA ASN A 484 12.58 1.10 5.86
C ASN A 484 11.56 0.09 6.43
N SER A 485 10.76 0.50 7.40
CA SER A 485 9.59 -0.24 7.87
C SER A 485 8.47 -0.10 6.86
N TYR A 486 7.64 -1.13 6.76
CA TYR A 486 6.40 -1.04 5.99
C TYR A 486 5.25 -0.87 6.98
N VAL A 487 4.33 0.02 6.65
CA VAL A 487 3.12 0.25 7.44
C VAL A 487 1.87 -0.01 6.61
N ARG A 488 0.84 -0.48 7.30
CA ARG A 488 -0.51 -0.62 6.77
C ARG A 488 -1.49 0.22 7.55
N THR A 489 -2.66 0.45 6.98
CA THR A 489 -3.79 0.97 7.75
C THR A 489 -4.27 -0.10 8.73
N SER A 490 -4.15 0.16 10.02
CA SER A 490 -4.72 -0.70 11.05
C SER A 490 -6.24 -0.57 11.10
N SER A 491 -6.95 -1.69 11.05
CA SER A 491 -8.41 -1.75 11.10
C SER A 491 -8.87 -3.08 11.64
N THR A 492 -10.11 -3.13 12.13
CA THR A 492 -10.79 -4.39 12.45
C THR A 492 -11.26 -5.15 11.20
N LEU A 493 -11.15 -4.54 10.02
CA LEU A 493 -11.51 -5.11 8.72
C LEU A 493 -10.30 -5.77 8.04
N ASN A 494 -10.53 -6.80 7.21
CA ASN A 494 -9.46 -7.32 6.33
C ASN A 494 -9.27 -6.41 5.12
N LEU A 495 -8.50 -5.34 5.33
CA LEU A 495 -8.19 -4.39 4.27
C LEU A 495 -7.19 -4.93 3.23
N ARG A 496 -6.49 -6.04 3.53
CA ARG A 496 -5.55 -6.67 2.59
C ARG A 496 -6.27 -7.25 1.38
N SER A 497 -7.35 -8.00 1.62
CA SER A 497 -8.20 -8.56 0.56
C SER A 497 -8.87 -7.46 -0.27
N VAL A 498 -9.23 -6.34 0.37
CA VAL A 498 -9.75 -5.17 -0.32
C VAL A 498 -8.70 -4.59 -1.25
N ALA A 499 -7.48 -4.37 -0.78
CA ALA A 499 -6.38 -3.76 -1.54
C ALA A 499 -6.12 -4.47 -2.88
N THR A 500 -6.15 -5.80 -2.87
CA THR A 500 -5.98 -6.61 -4.09
C THR A 500 -7.18 -6.51 -5.03
N ALA A 501 -8.39 -6.35 -4.51
CA ALA A 501 -9.63 -6.29 -5.27
C ALA A 501 -10.04 -4.87 -5.71
N ILE A 502 -9.32 -3.81 -5.32
CA ILE A 502 -9.66 -2.41 -5.64
C ILE A 502 -10.00 -2.17 -7.11
N PRO A 503 -9.23 -2.68 -8.11
CA PRO A 503 -9.58 -2.47 -9.51
C PRO A 503 -10.96 -3.05 -9.86
N ALA A 504 -11.27 -4.24 -9.34
CA ALA A 504 -12.55 -4.91 -9.56
C ALA A 504 -13.70 -4.22 -8.79
N LEU A 505 -13.45 -3.76 -7.56
CA LEU A 505 -14.42 -3.01 -6.76
C LEU A 505 -14.75 -1.64 -7.36
N ARG A 506 -13.75 -0.95 -7.93
CA ARG A 506 -13.98 0.29 -8.69
C ARG A 506 -14.76 0.04 -9.97
N PHE A 507 -14.50 -1.07 -10.67
CA PHE A 507 -15.34 -1.48 -11.80
C PHE A 507 -16.79 -1.74 -11.35
N TRP A 508 -16.98 -2.50 -10.27
CA TRP A 508 -18.29 -2.75 -9.67
C TRP A 508 -19.05 -1.47 -9.31
N ALA A 509 -18.35 -0.47 -8.75
CA ALA A 509 -18.92 0.83 -8.42
C ALA A 509 -19.55 1.55 -9.62
N THR A 510 -19.02 1.30 -10.83
CA THR A 510 -19.53 1.94 -12.07
C THR A 510 -20.72 1.23 -12.70
N LEU A 511 -21.08 0.03 -12.25
CA LEU A 511 -22.20 -0.73 -12.83
C LEU A 511 -23.54 -0.15 -12.42
N THR A 512 -24.51 -0.17 -13.35
CA THR A 512 -25.91 0.20 -13.03
C THR A 512 -26.56 -0.86 -12.14
N PRO A 513 -27.65 -0.54 -11.42
CA PRO A 513 -28.37 -1.54 -10.61
C PRO A 513 -28.77 -2.79 -11.39
N GLN A 514 -29.22 -2.62 -12.65
CA GLN A 514 -29.57 -3.74 -13.53
C GLN A 514 -28.35 -4.60 -13.90
N GLN A 515 -27.23 -3.97 -14.26
CA GLN A 515 -25.98 -4.70 -14.55
C GLN A 515 -25.48 -5.47 -13.32
N LYS A 516 -25.59 -4.89 -12.12
CA LYS A 516 -25.22 -5.57 -10.87
C LYS A 516 -26.10 -6.79 -10.61
N GLN A 517 -27.40 -6.71 -10.88
CA GLN A 517 -28.31 -7.86 -10.76
C GLN A 517 -27.92 -9.00 -11.71
N VAL A 518 -27.63 -8.68 -12.97
CA VAL A 518 -27.13 -9.65 -13.96
C VAL A 518 -25.81 -10.28 -13.51
N ALA A 519 -24.88 -9.48 -12.99
CA ALA A 519 -23.64 -10.01 -12.46
C ALA A 519 -23.86 -10.91 -11.22
N LEU A 520 -24.75 -10.53 -10.30
CA LEU A 520 -25.08 -11.31 -9.09
C LEU A 520 -25.78 -12.64 -9.41
N SER A 521 -26.52 -12.75 -10.52
CA SER A 521 -27.06 -14.03 -11.00
C SER A 521 -25.99 -14.93 -11.62
N GLY A 522 -24.75 -14.45 -11.73
CA GLY A 522 -23.63 -15.16 -12.35
C GLY A 522 -23.65 -15.11 -13.87
N GLU A 523 -24.46 -14.25 -14.48
CA GLU A 523 -24.47 -14.03 -15.93
C GLU A 523 -23.33 -13.11 -16.39
N PRO A 524 -22.80 -13.30 -17.61
CA PRO A 524 -21.72 -12.47 -18.15
C PRO A 524 -22.21 -11.08 -18.56
N LEU A 525 -21.47 -10.05 -18.12
CA LEU A 525 -21.58 -8.68 -18.63
C LEU A 525 -20.58 -8.46 -19.77
N PHE A 526 -21.09 -8.44 -21.00
CA PHE A 526 -20.27 -8.25 -22.19
C PHE A 526 -19.75 -6.81 -22.35
N LEU A 527 -18.48 -6.68 -22.73
CA LEU A 527 -17.76 -5.42 -22.84
C LEU A 527 -18.43 -4.43 -23.79
N ARG A 528 -19.04 -4.91 -24.89
CA ARG A 528 -19.74 -4.04 -25.87
C ARG A 528 -21.01 -3.39 -25.31
N ARG A 529 -21.59 -3.97 -24.25
CA ARG A 529 -22.78 -3.43 -23.56
C ARG A 529 -22.43 -2.46 -22.44
N LEU A 530 -21.14 -2.27 -22.17
CA LEU A 530 -20.64 -1.34 -21.16
C LEU A 530 -20.44 0.05 -21.77
N SER A 531 -20.67 1.09 -20.97
CA SER A 531 -20.32 2.46 -21.36
C SER A 531 -18.80 2.64 -21.50
N LEU A 532 -18.33 3.68 -22.18
CA LEU A 532 -16.89 3.94 -22.34
C LEU A 532 -16.15 4.02 -20.99
N GLY A 533 -16.74 4.67 -19.98
CA GLY A 533 -16.15 4.72 -18.63
C GLY A 533 -16.07 3.35 -17.96
N GLN A 534 -17.09 2.52 -18.13
CA GLN A 534 -17.10 1.14 -17.63
C GLN A 534 -16.08 0.26 -18.38
N GLN A 535 -15.92 0.43 -19.69
CA GLN A 535 -14.92 -0.27 -20.49
C GLN A 535 -13.49 0.10 -20.04
N GLN A 536 -13.24 1.37 -19.72
CA GLN A 536 -11.96 1.80 -19.16
C GLN A 536 -11.70 1.16 -17.79
N ARG A 537 -12.69 1.14 -16.88
CA ARG A 537 -12.55 0.45 -15.58
C ARG A 537 -12.36 -1.05 -15.73
N PHE A 538 -13.04 -1.67 -16.70
CA PHE A 538 -12.86 -3.07 -17.05
C PHE A 538 -11.41 -3.34 -17.47
N GLN A 539 -10.85 -2.52 -18.37
CA GLN A 539 -9.45 -2.63 -18.79
C GLN A 539 -8.48 -2.39 -17.63
N GLN A 540 -8.73 -1.38 -16.78
CA GLN A 540 -7.94 -1.16 -15.58
C GLN A 540 -7.95 -2.38 -14.66
N ALA A 541 -9.10 -3.02 -14.46
CA ALA A 541 -9.20 -4.25 -13.67
C ALA A 541 -8.48 -5.42 -14.35
N LEU A 542 -8.62 -5.59 -15.65
CA LEU A 542 -7.98 -6.67 -16.39
C LEU A 542 -6.44 -6.57 -16.36
N TYR A 543 -5.90 -5.36 -16.53
CA TYR A 543 -4.46 -5.09 -16.63
C TYR A 543 -3.81 -4.60 -15.34
N ALA A 544 -4.58 -4.43 -14.26
CA ALA A 544 -4.02 -4.04 -12.97
C ALA A 544 -2.96 -5.06 -12.53
N SER A 545 -1.79 -4.54 -12.15
CA SER A 545 -0.64 -5.37 -11.81
C SER A 545 -0.97 -6.31 -10.65
N THR A 546 -0.80 -7.59 -10.92
CA THR A 546 -0.96 -8.71 -9.98
C THR A 546 0.02 -8.61 -8.81
N SER A 547 1.16 -7.94 -9.05
CA SER A 547 2.26 -7.72 -8.10
C SER A 547 1.85 -6.98 -6.83
N ARG A 548 0.69 -6.29 -6.81
CA ARG A 548 0.17 -5.67 -5.58
C ARG A 548 -0.09 -6.69 -4.45
N ALA A 549 -0.20 -7.99 -4.73
CA ALA A 549 -0.33 -9.02 -3.68
C ALA A 549 1.01 -9.49 -3.07
N LEU A 550 2.16 -9.14 -3.67
CA LEU A 550 3.47 -9.56 -3.22
C LEU A 550 4.10 -8.46 -2.38
N HIS A 551 3.97 -8.55 -1.06
CA HIS A 551 4.73 -7.69 -0.16
C HIS A 551 5.62 -8.50 0.75
N ALA A 552 6.89 -8.07 0.73
CA ALA A 552 7.76 -7.87 1.88
C ALA A 552 7.40 -8.75 3.07
N GLY A 553 7.72 -10.04 2.93
CA GLY A 553 7.87 -10.90 4.07
C GLY A 553 7.37 -12.33 3.95
N THR A 554 6.36 -12.57 3.10
CA THR A 554 6.01 -13.94 2.77
C THR A 554 7.17 -14.58 2.01
N THR A 555 7.85 -15.55 2.64
CA THR A 555 8.67 -16.52 1.94
C THR A 555 7.85 -17.09 0.78
N SER A 556 8.54 -17.34 -0.35
CA SER A 556 7.99 -17.91 -1.60
C SER A 556 6.96 -19.04 -1.38
N VAL A 557 7.08 -19.76 -0.26
CA VAL A 557 6.31 -20.94 0.14
C VAL A 557 4.81 -20.67 0.36
N ALA A 558 4.37 -19.49 0.80
CA ALA A 558 2.94 -19.25 1.08
C ALA A 558 2.08 -19.05 -0.20
N LEU A 559 2.70 -18.65 -1.32
CA LEU A 559 2.03 -18.53 -2.62
C LEU A 559 1.82 -19.90 -3.31
N GLU A 560 2.57 -20.92 -2.87
CA GLU A 560 2.55 -22.27 -3.43
C GLU A 560 1.20 -22.98 -3.18
N ALA A 561 0.44 -22.56 -2.16
CA ALA A 561 -0.83 -23.21 -1.81
C ALA A 561 -2.06 -22.68 -2.58
N VAL A 562 -2.13 -21.38 -2.90
CA VAL A 562 -3.39 -20.74 -3.37
C VAL A 562 -3.50 -20.65 -4.89
N THR A 563 -2.37 -20.59 -5.60
CA THR A 563 -2.34 -20.37 -7.06
C THR A 563 -2.66 -21.63 -7.90
N PRO A 564 -2.31 -22.87 -7.48
CA PRO A 564 -2.71 -24.09 -8.21
C PRO A 564 -4.21 -24.41 -8.10
N GLN A 565 -4.89 -23.91 -7.07
CA GLN A 565 -6.27 -24.27 -6.74
C GLN A 565 -7.30 -23.69 -7.73
N ILE A 566 -7.04 -22.51 -8.29
CA ILE A 566 -7.91 -21.84 -9.27
C ILE A 566 -7.87 -22.52 -10.64
N LEU A 567 -6.75 -23.16 -11.00
CA LEU A 567 -6.58 -23.87 -12.27
C LEU A 567 -7.37 -25.20 -12.33
N SER A 568 -7.73 -25.79 -11.19
CA SER A 568 -8.50 -27.05 -11.15
C SER A 568 -10.00 -26.89 -11.44
N LEU A 569 -10.57 -25.69 -11.25
CA LEU A 569 -11.97 -25.39 -11.58
C LEU A 569 -12.25 -25.36 -13.11
N TYR A 570 -11.21 -25.52 -13.94
CA TYR A 570 -11.33 -25.55 -15.39
C TYR A 570 -11.68 -26.93 -15.97
N GLU A 571 -11.62 -28.02 -15.19
CA GLU A 571 -11.81 -29.37 -15.73
C GLU A 571 -13.28 -29.82 -15.86
N SER A 572 -14.24 -29.10 -15.25
CA SER A 572 -15.64 -29.57 -15.19
C SER A 572 -16.53 -29.19 -16.39
N GLY A 573 -15.98 -28.67 -17.49
CA GLY A 573 -16.81 -28.22 -18.62
C GLY A 573 -16.09 -28.02 -19.94
N MET A 574 -15.45 -29.05 -20.50
CA MET A 574 -14.98 -29.03 -21.89
C MET A 574 -15.99 -29.70 -22.82
N GLY A 575 -17.02 -28.95 -23.21
CA GLY A 575 -17.86 -29.24 -24.38
C GLY A 575 -17.47 -28.32 -25.54
N THR A 576 -17.09 -28.91 -26.68
CA THR A 576 -17.01 -28.38 -28.06
C THR A 576 -16.47 -26.95 -28.30
N ALA A 577 -15.40 -26.85 -29.10
CA ALA A 577 -14.81 -25.70 -29.83
C ALA A 577 -15.07 -24.25 -29.31
N PRO A 578 -14.04 -23.42 -29.11
CA PRO A 578 -14.21 -22.08 -28.58
C PRO A 578 -14.92 -21.19 -29.61
N GLU A 579 -16.22 -21.02 -29.43
CA GLU A 579 -16.93 -19.84 -29.92
C GLU A 579 -16.12 -18.62 -29.46
N VAL A 580 -15.86 -17.66 -30.35
CA VAL A 580 -15.09 -16.46 -30.04
C VAL A 580 -15.78 -15.75 -28.87
N MET A 581 -15.31 -16.02 -27.65
CA MET A 581 -15.96 -15.52 -26.45
C MET A 581 -15.76 -14.02 -26.41
N GLU A 582 -16.87 -13.29 -26.60
CA GLU A 582 -16.88 -11.84 -26.46
C GLU A 582 -16.31 -11.47 -25.08
N PRO A 583 -15.45 -10.43 -24.99
CA PRO A 583 -14.86 -10.03 -23.72
C PRO A 583 -15.95 -9.69 -22.71
N HIS A 584 -15.84 -10.22 -21.51
CA HIS A 584 -16.91 -10.12 -20.52
C HIS A 584 -16.39 -10.13 -19.10
N PHE A 585 -17.21 -9.61 -18.20
CA PHE A 585 -17.06 -9.72 -16.76
C PHE A 585 -18.08 -10.71 -16.22
N ARG A 586 -17.67 -11.53 -15.24
CA ARG A 586 -18.56 -12.43 -14.51
C ARG A 586 -18.24 -12.34 -13.02
N LEU A 587 -19.27 -12.24 -12.19
CA LEU A 587 -19.14 -12.40 -10.75
C LEU A 587 -19.52 -13.84 -10.40
N VAL A 588 -18.61 -14.57 -9.78
CA VAL A 588 -18.91 -15.89 -9.21
C VAL A 588 -19.03 -15.71 -7.71
N HIS A 589 -20.16 -16.14 -7.15
CA HIS A 589 -20.39 -16.13 -5.71
C HIS A 589 -20.49 -17.57 -5.22
N GLY A 590 -19.75 -17.90 -4.17
CA GLY A 590 -19.74 -19.23 -3.57
C GLY A 590 -19.74 -19.17 -2.05
N ARG A 591 -20.29 -20.22 -1.43
CA ARG A 591 -20.05 -20.55 -0.03
C ARG A 591 -18.91 -21.57 0.01
N GLN A 592 -17.82 -21.28 0.73
CA GLN A 592 -16.88 -22.35 1.04
C GLN A 592 -17.58 -23.34 2.00
N GLN A 593 -17.79 -24.57 1.53
CA GLN A 593 -18.12 -25.71 2.38
C GLN A 593 -16.80 -26.45 2.61
N MET A 594 -16.26 -26.43 3.85
CA MET A 594 -15.18 -27.35 4.20
C MET A 594 -15.78 -28.74 4.31
N VAL A 595 -15.64 -29.56 3.27
CA VAL A 595 -15.91 -31.01 3.37
C VAL A 595 -14.60 -31.66 3.76
N MET A 596 -14.49 -32.17 4.99
CA MET A 596 -13.52 -33.21 5.33
C MET A 596 -14.14 -34.55 4.95
N GLU A 597 -13.73 -35.12 3.82
CA GLU A 597 -13.96 -36.53 3.53
C GLU A 597 -12.67 -37.30 3.79
N THR A 598 -12.66 -38.07 4.88
CA THR A 598 -11.77 -39.22 5.01
C THR A 598 -12.33 -40.33 4.12
N SER A 599 -11.54 -40.78 3.13
CA SER A 599 -11.88 -41.98 2.36
C SER A 599 -10.68 -42.92 2.28
N ASP A 600 -10.77 -44.00 3.05
CA ASP A 600 -10.12 -45.27 2.75
C ASP A 600 -10.91 -45.94 1.62
N ASN A 601 -10.41 -45.89 0.38
CA ASN A 601 -10.50 -47.00 -0.56
C ASN A 601 -9.72 -46.76 -1.85
N ALA A 602 -8.75 -47.64 -2.10
CA ALA A 602 -7.93 -47.68 -3.29
C ALA A 602 -8.65 -48.44 -4.42
N ALA A 603 -9.37 -47.74 -5.32
CA ALA A 603 -9.64 -48.19 -6.70
C ALA A 603 -10.54 -47.21 -7.49
N THR A 604 -10.23 -45.92 -7.52
CA THR A 604 -10.63 -44.95 -8.57
C THR A 604 -10.03 -43.61 -8.18
N GLU A 605 -8.89 -43.24 -8.77
CA GLU A 605 -8.24 -41.96 -8.50
C GLU A 605 -9.05 -40.79 -9.09
N THR A 606 -10.00 -40.29 -8.29
CA THR A 606 -10.53 -38.94 -8.45
C THR A 606 -9.90 -38.10 -7.34
N LYS A 607 -8.88 -37.31 -7.69
CA LYS A 607 -8.21 -36.40 -6.75
C LYS A 607 -9.04 -35.12 -6.62
N SER A 608 -9.88 -35.05 -5.60
CA SER A 608 -10.53 -33.82 -5.17
C SER A 608 -9.52 -32.95 -4.42
N LEU A 609 -9.17 -31.77 -4.95
CA LEU A 609 -8.26 -30.82 -4.30
C LEU A 609 -9.05 -29.74 -3.56
N GLN A 610 -8.82 -29.68 -2.25
CA GLN A 610 -9.46 -28.79 -1.28
C GLN A 610 -8.84 -27.39 -1.34
N ILE A 611 -9.67 -26.33 -1.44
CA ILE A 611 -9.24 -24.93 -1.43
C ILE A 611 -9.26 -24.41 0.00
N LEU A 612 -8.10 -24.39 0.66
CA LEU A 612 -7.92 -23.76 1.98
C LEU A 612 -7.56 -22.29 1.81
N LEU A 613 -8.52 -21.40 2.14
CA LEU A 613 -8.30 -19.96 2.27
C LEU A 613 -8.24 -19.55 3.74
N THR A 614 -7.35 -20.14 4.53
CA THR A 614 -6.98 -19.68 5.88
C THR A 614 -5.61 -20.22 6.29
N GLN A 615 -4.88 -19.50 7.14
CA GLN A 615 -3.85 -20.13 7.99
C GLN A 615 -4.55 -20.90 9.12
N PRO A 616 -4.03 -22.06 9.56
CA PRO A 616 -4.63 -22.82 10.64
C PRO A 616 -4.57 -22.01 11.94
N SER A 617 -5.72 -21.58 12.45
CA SER A 617 -5.84 -21.14 13.84
C SER A 617 -5.95 -22.38 14.73
N GLU A 618 -5.14 -22.45 15.78
CA GLU A 618 -5.08 -23.57 16.75
C GLU A 618 -6.33 -23.77 17.63
N SER A 619 -7.50 -23.21 17.27
CA SER A 619 -8.74 -23.38 18.03
C SER A 619 -9.87 -23.92 17.14
N ALA A 620 -10.17 -25.21 17.28
CA ALA A 620 -10.98 -26.01 16.38
C ALA A 620 -12.51 -25.91 16.55
N GLU A 621 -13.09 -24.78 16.99
CA GLU A 621 -14.53 -24.77 17.38
C GLU A 621 -15.41 -23.65 16.78
N SER A 622 -15.06 -23.01 15.67
CA SER A 622 -16.08 -22.24 14.92
C SER A 622 -15.93 -22.31 13.40
N GLU A 623 -16.45 -23.39 12.82
CA GLU A 623 -16.61 -23.53 11.37
C GLU A 623 -17.76 -22.64 10.87
N ARG A 624 -17.44 -21.41 10.44
CA ARG A 624 -18.37 -20.58 9.65
C ARG A 624 -17.98 -20.67 8.18
N SER A 625 -18.95 -21.04 7.34
CA SER A 625 -18.84 -20.96 5.89
C SER A 625 -18.60 -19.51 5.46
N SER A 626 -17.38 -19.18 5.06
CA SER A 626 -17.06 -17.84 4.57
C SER A 626 -17.64 -17.66 3.16
N ASN A 627 -18.42 -16.61 2.98
CA ASN A 627 -18.85 -16.16 1.67
C ASN A 627 -17.65 -15.57 0.92
N PHE A 628 -17.55 -15.84 -0.38
CA PHE A 628 -16.57 -15.18 -1.24
C PHE A 628 -17.21 -14.74 -2.56
N TYR A 629 -16.57 -13.75 -3.16
CA TYR A 629 -16.83 -13.24 -4.49
C TYR A 629 -15.57 -13.39 -5.32
N LEU A 630 -15.72 -13.85 -6.55
CA LEU A 630 -14.64 -13.94 -7.53
C LEU A 630 -15.03 -13.08 -8.73
N PHE A 631 -14.32 -11.97 -8.89
CA PHE A 631 -14.49 -11.08 -10.04
C PHE A 631 -13.63 -11.61 -11.18
N ARG A 632 -14.25 -12.19 -12.21
CA ARG A 632 -13.57 -12.73 -13.39
C ARG A 632 -13.72 -11.77 -14.57
N PHE A 633 -12.61 -11.29 -15.10
CA PHE A 633 -12.52 -10.48 -16.31
C PHE A 633 -11.88 -11.32 -17.41
N VAL A 634 -12.54 -11.42 -18.56
CA VAL A 634 -12.11 -12.24 -19.70
C VAL A 634 -12.01 -11.36 -20.94
N LEU A 635 -10.86 -11.40 -21.61
CA LEU A 635 -10.62 -10.75 -22.91
C LEU A 635 -9.79 -11.68 -23.78
N GLU A 636 -10.40 -12.30 -24.78
CA GLU A 636 -9.78 -13.26 -25.70
C GLU A 636 -9.02 -14.37 -24.95
N ASN A 637 -7.75 -14.14 -24.67
CA ASN A 637 -6.78 -15.06 -24.09
C ASN A 637 -6.23 -14.61 -22.72
N LEU A 638 -6.72 -13.48 -22.22
CA LEU A 638 -6.35 -12.93 -20.93
C LEU A 638 -7.53 -13.09 -19.97
N THR A 639 -7.31 -13.87 -18.92
CA THR A 639 -8.26 -13.99 -17.81
C THR A 639 -7.62 -13.39 -16.56
N ARG A 640 -8.37 -12.54 -15.87
CA ARG A 640 -7.95 -11.94 -14.60
C ARG A 640 -9.02 -12.18 -13.55
N GLU A 641 -8.58 -12.66 -12.40
CA GLU A 641 -9.46 -12.97 -11.29
C GLU A 641 -9.06 -12.19 -10.04
N TYR A 642 -10.08 -11.69 -9.34
CA TYR A 642 -9.92 -11.07 -8.02
C TYR A 642 -10.79 -11.82 -7.01
N PRO A 643 -10.19 -12.68 -6.18
CA PRO A 643 -10.90 -13.22 -5.03
C PRO A 643 -11.13 -12.10 -4.01
N PHE A 644 -12.33 -12.06 -3.46
CA PHE A 644 -12.74 -11.10 -2.46
C PHE A 644 -13.61 -11.79 -1.42
N SER A 645 -13.14 -11.86 -0.18
CA SER A 645 -13.95 -12.35 0.95
C SER A 645 -14.20 -11.20 1.92
N PRO A 646 -15.46 -10.84 2.20
CA PRO A 646 -15.79 -9.78 3.14
C PRO A 646 -15.51 -10.14 4.61
N ASP A 647 -15.44 -11.43 4.93
CA ASP A 647 -15.54 -11.92 6.32
C ASP A 647 -14.25 -12.53 6.90
N ASN A 648 -13.23 -12.78 6.08
CA ASN A 648 -12.03 -13.48 6.55
C ASN A 648 -11.01 -12.47 7.10
N PRO A 649 -10.63 -12.47 8.40
CA PRO A 649 -9.60 -11.58 8.94
C PRO A 649 -8.20 -11.80 8.35
#